data_AF-A0A3M7N0N9-F1
#
_entry.id   AF-A0A3M7N0N9-F1
#
_cell.length_a   1.000
_cell.length_b   1.000
_cell.length_c   1.000
_cell.angle_alpha   90.00
_cell.angle_beta   90.00
_cell.angle_gamma   90.00
#
_symmetry.space_group_name_H-M   'P 1'
#
loop_
_entity.id
_entity.type
_entity.pdbx_description
1 polymer ?
#
loop_
_entity_poly.entity_id
_entity_poly.type
_entity_poly.pdbx_seq_one_letter_code
_entity_poly.pdbx_strand_id
1 'polypeptide(L)'
;MEQHRSENANGQSAGELDRDKLAKSLQTCIRGFILDNYSINFYFEPIPPPPPVTVKHVVDLAASFNCEVAPSMTSIIANYLYLDGTVVIEEIIGVGGGGIVVKRGGYAFKIPRISKVIEIDGVPFDDGRLTPNEGDYDERAAAIRAFKNEKAIYRRLGDHPGIIRCYNLASDDPSIQMPLMKGDLRHHLAGIRPGRATQLSWLLQLAHTLAYVHSRRVLICDIRLDNVVLDDNKSVKLIDFSESSLMPLDWDLNGCDDAGFSTFTDIGQFGALIFELTTGQRCSFDIYQDWKDVGDPTTWPRRETLPSTTGLWLGSIMEKCWTKGFLSAQDLEEELEKEGFSQWWAALPPAETERRVLSFIPYLQKHVDSTPTSPHPGTEIVTGNHETDTAKGLSNPATDPYGPRTWRSRMVRLSGKDRALNEFSVERPEDKKEQNLVIIHGYGAGLGFFYKNFEPLSRAKGWQLYALDLLGMGRSSRPPFRIQAKTREEQISEAEDWFVDALEEWRAARKIDKMTLLGHSMGGYMAVCYALKYPGRLNKLILASPVGIPEDPSASQAEMPKPPDVDNGETEIRLRERADGKPRRPLPKWFAYLWDANISPFSFVRLSGPLGPRLVSGWTSRRFSHLPEDEARALHDYAYSLFRLPGSGEYALAYILAPGAFARSPLIRRIHGLGRQTLANGEPEKGLPVVFMYGQHDWMDVNGGLAAKTKIDAMRDKLLEPQSAAERADDRGSAKVVVIPEAGHHLYLDNPGEFNKVLIEELDDISRNAVH
;
A
#
# COMPACT_ATOMS: atom_id res chain seq x y z
N MET A 1 0.96 64.08 -74.64
CA MET A 1 -0.35 63.47 -74.92
C MET A 1 -0.23 62.88 -76.31
N GLU A 2 0.20 61.62 -76.40
CA GLU A 2 0.74 61.04 -77.64
C GLU A 2 0.57 59.51 -77.68
N GLN A 3 0.74 59.01 -78.89
CA GLN A 3 0.35 57.72 -79.46
C GLN A 3 1.26 56.51 -79.11
N HIS A 4 0.74 55.34 -79.49
CA HIS A 4 1.43 54.19 -80.12
C HIS A 4 2.35 53.21 -79.34
N ARG A 5 2.04 51.91 -79.55
CA ARG A 5 2.91 50.72 -79.77
C ARG A 5 4.18 50.55 -78.91
N SER A 6 4.32 49.39 -78.25
CA SER A 6 5.23 48.31 -78.68
C SER A 6 5.42 47.22 -77.62
N GLU A 7 5.64 46.00 -78.10
CA GLU A 7 6.24 44.87 -77.41
C GLU A 7 7.64 45.24 -76.88
N ASN A 8 8.03 44.71 -75.71
CA ASN A 8 9.24 43.88 -75.62
C ASN A 8 9.41 43.22 -74.25
N ALA A 9 9.83 41.97 -74.34
CA ALA A 9 10.30 41.11 -73.27
C ALA A 9 11.66 41.53 -72.70
N ASN A 10 11.90 41.10 -71.46
CA ASN A 10 13.15 40.86 -70.70
C ASN A 10 12.92 41.40 -69.29
N GLY A 11 12.82 40.61 -68.23
CA GLY A 11 13.58 39.41 -67.91
C GLY A 11 14.16 39.67 -66.52
N GLN A 12 13.50 39.17 -65.47
CA GLN A 12 14.06 39.10 -64.13
C GLN A 12 13.57 37.83 -63.44
N SER A 13 14.54 37.16 -62.84
CA SER A 13 14.56 35.76 -62.39
C SER A 13 13.34 35.34 -61.56
N ALA A 14 12.82 34.15 -61.88
CA ALA A 14 12.16 33.32 -60.88
C ALA A 14 13.15 33.15 -59.72
N GLY A 15 12.84 33.79 -58.59
CA GLY A 15 13.59 33.61 -57.36
C GLY A 15 13.57 32.13 -57.01
N GLU A 16 14.76 31.57 -56.82
CA GLU A 16 14.97 30.27 -56.21
C GLU A 16 14.01 30.11 -55.03
N LEU A 17 13.09 29.15 -55.17
CA LEU A 17 12.37 28.63 -54.03
C LEU A 17 13.44 28.02 -53.13
N ASP A 18 13.80 28.76 -52.09
CA ASP A 18 14.84 28.40 -51.14
C ASP A 18 14.56 26.99 -50.62
N ARG A 19 15.36 26.03 -51.13
CA ARG A 19 15.22 24.60 -50.84
C ARG A 19 15.37 24.33 -49.34
N ASP A 20 16.09 25.18 -48.60
CA ASP A 20 16.18 25.10 -47.14
C ASP A 20 14.89 25.55 -46.45
N LYS A 21 14.16 26.51 -47.03
CA LYS A 21 12.84 26.93 -46.56
C LYS A 21 11.78 25.86 -46.81
N LEU A 22 11.79 25.21 -47.98
CA LEU A 22 10.87 24.13 -48.30
C LEU A 22 11.17 22.85 -47.48
N ALA A 23 12.45 22.51 -47.29
CA ALA A 23 12.87 21.37 -46.46
C ALA A 23 12.54 21.58 -44.98
N LYS A 24 12.77 22.80 -44.45
CA LYS A 24 12.30 23.16 -43.11
C LYS A 24 10.78 23.14 -43.06
N SER A 25 10.08 23.63 -44.10
CA SER A 25 8.62 23.68 -44.13
C SER A 25 7.96 22.30 -44.06
N LEU A 26 8.55 21.31 -44.73
CA LEU A 26 8.16 19.91 -44.62
C LEU A 26 8.45 19.34 -43.23
N GLN A 27 9.57 19.70 -42.59
CA GLN A 27 9.97 19.18 -41.28
C GLN A 27 9.03 19.61 -40.13
N THR A 28 8.48 20.82 -40.17
CA THR A 28 7.48 21.30 -39.19
C THR A 28 6.07 20.78 -39.48
N CYS A 29 5.64 20.69 -40.74
CA CYS A 29 4.36 20.06 -41.08
C CYS A 29 4.33 18.58 -40.69
N ILE A 30 5.47 17.89 -40.82
CA ILE A 30 5.65 16.50 -40.39
C ILE A 30 5.66 16.41 -38.85
N ARG A 31 6.33 17.31 -38.12
CA ARG A 31 6.37 17.30 -36.64
C ARG A 31 5.02 17.59 -35.97
N GLY A 32 4.23 18.54 -36.48
CA GLY A 32 2.89 18.82 -35.96
C GLY A 32 1.85 17.72 -36.24
N PHE A 33 2.04 16.95 -37.31
CA PHE A 33 1.15 15.83 -37.68
C PHE A 33 1.59 14.47 -37.06
N ILE A 34 2.87 14.34 -36.65
CA ILE A 34 3.41 13.13 -36.02
C ILE A 34 2.80 12.85 -34.64
N LEU A 35 2.36 13.89 -33.91
CA LEU A 35 1.81 13.76 -32.56
C LEU A 35 0.42 13.09 -32.51
N ASP A 36 -0.33 13.08 -33.61
CA ASP A 36 -1.70 12.52 -33.62
C ASP A 36 -1.89 11.23 -34.45
N ASN A 37 -0.91 10.76 -35.24
CA ASN A 37 -1.13 9.62 -36.15
C ASN A 37 -0.03 8.56 -36.29
N TYR A 38 1.01 8.54 -35.45
CA TYR A 38 1.99 7.45 -35.47
C TYR A 38 2.23 6.87 -34.07
N SER A 39 1.35 5.95 -33.67
CA SER A 39 1.64 4.92 -32.65
C SER A 39 2.38 3.76 -33.32
N ILE A 40 3.37 3.18 -32.64
CA ILE A 40 3.82 1.81 -32.93
C ILE A 40 2.65 0.90 -32.55
N ASN A 41 1.73 0.63 -33.48
CA ASN A 41 0.62 -0.28 -33.21
C ASN A 41 1.13 -1.72 -33.24
N PHE A 42 1.33 -2.32 -32.07
CA PHE A 42 1.55 -3.76 -31.93
C PHE A 42 0.21 -4.49 -32.09
N TYR A 43 -0.27 -4.70 -33.32
CA TYR A 43 -1.44 -5.56 -33.56
C TYR A 43 -1.05 -7.04 -33.45
N PHE A 44 -1.75 -7.77 -32.58
CA PHE A 44 -1.63 -9.22 -32.41
C PHE A 44 -2.58 -9.94 -33.35
N GLU A 45 -2.28 -9.96 -34.65
CA GLU A 45 -2.75 -10.94 -35.65
C GLU A 45 -1.94 -10.71 -36.94
N PRO A 46 -1.66 -11.73 -37.77
CA PRO A 46 -0.93 -11.53 -39.02
C PRO A 46 -1.64 -10.47 -39.86
N ILE A 47 -0.98 -9.32 -40.07
CA ILE A 47 -1.53 -8.24 -40.88
C ILE A 47 -1.62 -8.78 -42.32
N PRO A 48 -2.82 -8.86 -42.94
CA PRO A 48 -2.86 -8.98 -44.38
C PRO A 48 -2.15 -7.77 -45.01
N PRO A 49 -1.65 -7.86 -46.27
CA PRO A 49 -1.00 -6.72 -46.92
C PRO A 49 -1.84 -5.44 -46.72
N PRO A 50 -1.20 -4.28 -46.52
CA PRO A 50 -1.89 -3.06 -46.09
C PRO A 50 -3.13 -2.83 -46.96
N PRO A 51 -4.29 -2.46 -46.37
CA PRO A 51 -5.42 -2.09 -47.21
C PRO A 51 -4.97 -0.95 -48.13
N PRO A 52 -5.37 -0.96 -49.41
CA PRO A 52 -4.99 0.10 -50.34
C PRO A 52 -5.33 1.44 -49.68
N VAL A 53 -4.36 2.35 -49.68
CA VAL A 53 -4.60 3.73 -49.24
C VAL A 53 -5.74 4.25 -50.10
N THR A 54 -6.94 4.31 -49.52
CA THR A 54 -8.11 4.79 -50.23
C THR A 54 -8.09 6.30 -50.14
N VAL A 55 -8.33 6.90 -51.31
CA VAL A 55 -8.47 8.32 -51.70
C VAL A 55 -9.00 9.30 -50.62
N LYS A 56 -9.66 8.80 -49.57
CA LYS A 56 -10.19 9.57 -48.45
C LYS A 56 -9.12 10.38 -47.68
N HIS A 57 -7.94 9.83 -47.43
CA HIS A 57 -6.91 10.55 -46.65
C HIS A 57 -6.28 11.76 -47.36
N VAL A 58 -6.18 11.73 -48.69
CA VAL A 58 -5.62 12.85 -49.48
C VAL A 58 -6.70 13.89 -49.80
N VAL A 59 -7.96 13.46 -49.97
CA VAL A 59 -9.11 14.34 -50.19
C VAL A 59 -9.50 15.08 -48.90
N ASP A 60 -9.46 14.44 -47.73
CA ASP A 60 -9.70 15.10 -46.44
C ASP A 60 -8.59 16.12 -46.09
N LEU A 61 -7.36 15.88 -46.56
CA LEU A 61 -6.22 16.80 -46.44
C LEU A 61 -6.30 17.99 -47.43
N ALA A 62 -6.91 17.83 -48.60
CA ALA A 62 -7.11 18.93 -49.55
C ALA A 62 -8.33 19.81 -49.20
N ALA A 63 -9.40 19.18 -48.69
CA ALA A 63 -10.64 19.84 -48.30
C ALA A 63 -10.50 20.70 -47.03
N SER A 64 -9.55 20.39 -46.15
CA SER A 64 -9.27 21.17 -44.93
C SER A 64 -8.46 22.46 -45.18
N PHE A 65 -7.83 22.60 -46.35
CA PHE A 65 -7.04 23.78 -46.75
C PHE A 65 -7.65 24.55 -47.93
N ASN A 66 -8.90 24.25 -48.29
CA ASN A 66 -9.67 24.98 -49.33
C ASN A 66 -8.97 25.05 -50.70
N CYS A 67 -8.16 24.05 -51.06
CA CYS A 67 -7.56 23.94 -52.38
C CYS A 67 -8.48 23.13 -53.30
N GLU A 68 -8.82 23.69 -54.48
CA GLU A 68 -9.48 22.94 -55.55
C GLU A 68 -8.52 21.86 -56.07
N VAL A 69 -8.78 20.60 -55.74
CA VAL A 69 -8.08 19.45 -56.31
C VAL A 69 -9.03 18.71 -57.25
N ALA A 70 -8.62 18.56 -58.51
CA ALA A 70 -9.39 17.88 -59.55
C ALA A 70 -9.67 16.40 -59.18
N PRO A 71 -10.87 15.86 -59.49
CA PRO A 71 -11.25 14.51 -59.10
C PRO A 71 -10.74 13.47 -60.11
N SER A 72 -9.48 13.06 -59.94
CA SER A 72 -9.02 11.74 -60.38
C SER A 72 -7.90 11.31 -59.45
N MET A 73 -8.18 10.44 -58.49
CA MET A 73 -7.21 10.00 -57.49
C MET A 73 -6.96 8.51 -57.56
N THR A 74 -5.68 8.20 -57.38
CA THR A 74 -4.95 7.04 -57.86
C THR A 74 -4.67 6.07 -56.69
N SER A 75 -4.91 4.75 -56.84
CA SER A 75 -4.60 3.70 -55.85
C SER A 75 -3.08 3.47 -55.78
N ILE A 76 -2.48 3.31 -54.60
CA ILE A 76 -1.02 3.14 -54.45
C ILE A 76 -0.72 1.95 -53.52
N ILE A 77 0.15 1.02 -53.94
CA ILE A 77 0.71 -0.08 -53.12
C ILE A 77 2.21 0.15 -52.94
N ALA A 78 2.72 -0.01 -51.71
CA ALA A 78 4.14 0.18 -51.38
C ALA A 78 4.71 -0.95 -50.51
N ASN A 79 6.00 -1.26 -50.69
CA ASN A 79 6.78 -2.20 -49.88
C ASN A 79 7.80 -1.47 -49.01
N TYR A 80 8.14 -2.04 -47.85
CA TYR A 80 9.28 -1.59 -47.05
C TYR A 80 10.58 -2.23 -47.55
N LEU A 81 11.65 -1.44 -47.58
CA LEU A 81 12.95 -1.84 -48.11
C LEU A 81 14.06 -1.73 -47.07
N TYR A 82 15.05 -2.62 -47.18
CA TYR A 82 16.37 -2.44 -46.60
C TYR A 82 17.16 -1.34 -47.33
N LEU A 83 18.25 -0.89 -46.71
CA LEU A 83 19.13 0.11 -47.32
C LEU A 83 19.80 -0.35 -48.62
N ASP A 84 19.93 -1.66 -48.84
CA ASP A 84 20.42 -2.22 -50.10
C ASP A 84 19.33 -2.30 -51.19
N GLY A 85 18.10 -1.92 -50.87
CA GLY A 85 16.95 -1.95 -51.77
C GLY A 85 16.18 -3.28 -51.79
N THR A 86 16.58 -4.27 -51.00
CA THR A 86 15.84 -5.53 -50.88
C THR A 86 14.57 -5.35 -50.06
N VAL A 87 13.52 -6.12 -50.36
CA VAL A 87 12.23 -6.03 -49.66
C VAL A 87 12.33 -6.65 -48.27
N VAL A 88 11.75 -5.98 -47.28
CA VAL A 88 11.59 -6.51 -45.92
C VAL A 88 10.53 -7.61 -45.95
N ILE A 89 10.95 -8.84 -45.63
CA ILE A 89 10.08 -10.03 -45.63
C ILE A 89 9.75 -10.52 -44.22
N GLU A 90 10.44 -9.99 -43.21
CA GLU A 90 10.20 -10.32 -41.81
C GLU A 90 8.85 -9.80 -41.30
N GLU A 91 8.37 -10.44 -40.22
CA GLU A 91 7.20 -9.98 -39.47
C GLU A 91 7.47 -8.57 -38.91
N ILE A 92 6.76 -7.58 -39.44
CA ILE A 92 6.80 -6.20 -38.95
C ILE A 92 5.91 -6.13 -37.71
N ILE A 93 6.54 -5.87 -36.57
CA ILE A 93 5.87 -5.79 -35.26
C ILE A 93 5.67 -4.35 -34.80
N GLY A 94 6.20 -3.37 -35.53
CA GLY A 94 6.06 -1.96 -35.20
C GLY A 94 6.43 -1.02 -36.35
N VAL A 95 5.76 0.13 -36.42
CA VAL A 95 6.04 1.17 -37.42
C VAL A 95 6.02 2.54 -36.73
N GLY A 96 7.12 3.29 -36.84
CA GLY A 96 7.27 4.64 -36.31
C GLY A 96 7.55 5.68 -37.41
N GLY A 97 7.82 6.92 -37.00
CA GLY A 97 8.12 8.02 -37.91
C GLY A 97 9.41 7.79 -38.72
N GLY A 98 10.50 7.43 -38.05
CA GLY A 98 11.83 7.23 -38.67
C GLY A 98 12.27 5.79 -38.88
N GLY A 99 11.50 4.79 -38.42
CA GLY A 99 11.90 3.39 -38.46
C GLY A 99 10.75 2.39 -38.42
N ILE A 100 11.03 1.15 -38.81
CA ILE A 100 10.14 -0.01 -38.61
C ILE A 100 10.82 -1.01 -37.69
N VAL A 101 10.04 -1.79 -36.94
CA VAL A 101 10.53 -2.83 -36.05
C VAL A 101 10.15 -4.18 -36.64
N VAL A 102 11.15 -5.00 -36.92
CA VAL A 102 10.98 -6.36 -37.45
C VAL A 102 11.40 -7.39 -36.42
N LYS A 103 10.74 -8.55 -36.44
CA LYS A 103 11.09 -9.68 -35.59
C LYS A 103 12.06 -10.59 -36.33
N ARG A 104 13.25 -10.80 -35.76
CA ARG A 104 14.29 -11.63 -36.36
C ARG A 104 15.02 -12.42 -35.27
N GLY A 105 15.04 -13.75 -35.41
CA GLY A 105 15.79 -14.64 -34.51
C GLY A 105 15.42 -14.53 -33.02
N GLY A 106 14.16 -14.22 -32.69
CA GLY A 106 13.71 -14.02 -31.30
C GLY A 106 13.98 -12.62 -30.73
N TYR A 107 14.53 -11.71 -31.52
CA TYR A 107 14.77 -10.31 -31.15
C TYR A 107 13.89 -9.36 -31.96
N ALA A 108 13.76 -8.13 -31.46
CA ALA A 108 13.20 -7.01 -32.19
C ALA A 108 14.34 -6.18 -32.79
N PHE A 109 14.26 -5.85 -34.07
CA PHE A 109 15.21 -5.01 -34.78
C PHE A 109 14.49 -3.77 -35.30
N LYS A 110 14.83 -2.61 -34.75
CA LYS A 110 14.46 -1.33 -35.35
C LYS A 110 15.38 -1.09 -36.55
N ILE A 111 14.83 -0.86 -37.74
CA ILE A 111 15.55 -0.60 -38.99
C ILE A 111 14.97 0.65 -39.68
N PRO A 112 15.70 1.27 -40.63
CA PRO A 112 15.25 2.47 -41.32
C PRO A 112 13.92 2.25 -42.04
N ARG A 113 13.01 3.22 -41.93
CA ARG A 113 11.76 3.20 -42.69
C ARG A 113 12.02 3.73 -44.09
N ILE A 114 12.19 2.83 -45.05
CA ILE A 114 12.28 3.15 -46.48
C ILE A 114 11.12 2.45 -47.17
N SER A 115 10.30 3.19 -47.92
CA SER A 115 9.17 2.64 -48.65
C SER A 115 9.29 2.93 -50.14
N LYS A 116 9.05 1.93 -50.99
CA LYS A 116 8.95 2.10 -52.45
C LYS A 116 7.55 1.77 -52.93
N VAL A 117 6.98 2.69 -53.71
CA VAL A 117 5.73 2.48 -54.44
C VAL A 117 5.98 1.45 -55.54
N ILE A 118 5.16 0.41 -55.59
CA ILE A 118 5.26 -0.70 -56.54
C ILE A 118 4.03 -0.80 -57.45
N GLU A 119 2.92 -0.16 -57.10
CA GLU A 119 1.71 -0.14 -57.91
C GLU A 119 1.03 1.23 -57.81
N ILE A 120 0.55 1.71 -58.95
CA ILE A 120 -0.24 2.93 -59.09
C ILE A 120 -1.45 2.57 -59.97
N ASP A 121 -2.67 2.63 -59.43
CA ASP A 121 -3.93 2.30 -60.12
C ASP A 121 -3.99 0.89 -60.76
N GLY A 122 -3.51 -0.16 -60.07
CA GLY A 122 -3.47 -1.49 -60.66
C GLY A 122 -2.29 -1.72 -61.60
N VAL A 123 -1.49 -0.68 -61.88
CA VAL A 123 -0.35 -0.74 -62.80
C VAL A 123 0.94 -0.83 -62.00
N PRO A 124 1.78 -1.85 -62.23
CA PRO A 124 3.11 -1.91 -61.65
C PRO A 124 3.91 -0.63 -61.96
N PHE A 125 4.33 0.06 -60.91
CA PHE A 125 5.12 1.28 -61.00
C PHE A 125 6.55 0.97 -60.58
N ASP A 126 7.49 1.05 -61.53
CA ASP A 126 8.91 0.96 -61.25
C ASP A 126 9.58 2.28 -61.63
N ASP A 127 9.94 3.08 -60.63
CA ASP A 127 10.72 4.30 -60.82
C ASP A 127 12.18 4.02 -61.24
N GLY A 128 12.61 2.75 -61.25
CA GLY A 128 13.95 2.29 -61.63
C GLY A 128 15.10 2.90 -60.82
N ARG A 129 14.81 3.67 -59.77
CA ARG A 129 15.79 4.52 -59.07
C ARG A 129 15.80 4.18 -57.59
N LEU A 130 16.80 3.42 -57.17
CA LEU A 130 17.10 3.21 -55.75
C LEU A 130 17.95 4.37 -55.16
N THR A 131 18.56 5.20 -56.02
CA THR A 131 19.49 6.27 -55.64
C THR A 131 19.01 7.63 -56.16
N PRO A 132 19.00 8.69 -55.33
CA PRO A 132 18.64 10.06 -55.74
C PRO A 132 19.61 10.62 -56.79
N ASN A 133 19.20 11.61 -57.59
CA ASN A 133 20.16 12.35 -58.44
C ASN A 133 20.99 13.31 -57.60
N GLU A 134 22.10 13.81 -58.15
CA GLU A 134 22.92 14.84 -57.51
C GLU A 134 22.07 16.10 -57.24
N GLY A 135 21.89 16.46 -55.96
CA GLY A 135 21.06 17.58 -55.53
C GLY A 135 19.63 17.21 -55.07
N ASP A 136 19.24 15.93 -55.10
CA ASP A 136 18.00 15.42 -54.50
C ASP A 136 18.22 15.09 -53.00
N TYR A 137 17.14 15.12 -52.20
CA TYR A 137 17.21 14.75 -50.79
C TYR A 137 17.43 13.23 -50.63
N ASP A 138 18.53 12.85 -49.97
CA ASP A 138 18.86 11.44 -49.72
C ASP A 138 18.25 10.96 -48.38
N GLU A 139 17.08 10.34 -48.47
CA GLU A 139 16.37 9.72 -47.36
C GLU A 139 17.22 8.65 -46.64
N ARG A 140 18.10 7.94 -47.35
CA ARG A 140 18.96 6.91 -46.78
C ARG A 140 20.02 7.53 -45.89
N ALA A 141 20.69 8.57 -46.38
CA ALA A 141 21.70 9.28 -45.60
C ALA A 141 21.07 9.94 -44.36
N ALA A 142 19.86 10.49 -44.47
CA ALA A 142 19.11 11.02 -43.33
C ALA A 142 18.77 9.93 -42.31
N ALA A 143 18.25 8.79 -42.75
CA ALA A 143 17.91 7.69 -41.86
C ALA A 143 19.14 7.09 -41.17
N ILE A 144 20.27 6.94 -41.88
CA ILE A 144 21.54 6.49 -41.28
C ILE A 144 22.00 7.47 -40.19
N ARG A 145 21.89 8.78 -40.42
CA ARG A 145 22.24 9.79 -39.41
C ARG A 145 21.32 9.70 -38.18
N ALA A 146 20.01 9.51 -38.38
CA ALA A 146 19.05 9.35 -37.29
C ALA A 146 19.39 8.13 -36.40
N PHE A 147 19.65 6.97 -37.00
CA PHE A 147 20.05 5.76 -36.25
C PHE A 147 21.40 5.91 -35.56
N LYS A 148 22.36 6.63 -36.17
CA LYS A 148 23.63 6.96 -35.51
C LYS A 148 23.42 7.84 -34.28
N ASN A 149 22.51 8.82 -34.36
CA ASN A 149 22.15 9.69 -33.23
C ASN A 149 21.47 8.88 -32.11
N GLU A 150 20.44 8.09 -32.44
CA GLU A 150 19.73 7.26 -31.46
C GLU A 150 20.68 6.26 -30.76
N LYS A 151 21.58 5.62 -31.52
CA LYS A 151 22.65 4.79 -30.93
C LYS A 151 23.58 5.57 -30.01
N ALA A 152 23.94 6.81 -30.36
CA ALA A 152 24.78 7.65 -29.52
C ALA A 152 24.10 7.99 -28.18
N ILE A 153 22.78 8.20 -28.20
CA ILE A 153 21.96 8.40 -27.00
C ILE A 153 21.98 7.13 -26.13
N TYR A 154 21.66 5.96 -26.69
CA TYR A 154 21.74 4.71 -25.96
C TYR A 154 23.13 4.45 -25.36
N ARG A 155 24.21 4.76 -26.09
CA ARG A 155 25.59 4.66 -25.57
C ARG A 155 25.84 5.65 -24.42
N ARG A 156 25.32 6.89 -24.48
CA ARG A 156 25.43 7.89 -23.41
C ARG A 156 24.67 7.46 -22.15
N LEU A 157 23.50 6.86 -22.32
CA LEU A 157 22.64 6.39 -21.24
C LEU A 157 23.15 5.09 -20.61
N GLY A 158 23.84 4.23 -21.36
CA GLY A 158 24.38 2.98 -20.82
C GLY A 158 23.29 2.00 -20.37
N ASP A 159 23.67 1.07 -19.49
CA ASP A 159 22.71 0.10 -18.92
C ASP A 159 21.98 0.74 -17.74
N HIS A 160 20.65 0.85 -17.83
CA HIS A 160 19.80 1.42 -16.80
C HIS A 160 18.52 0.60 -16.65
N PRO A 161 18.07 0.29 -15.42
CA PRO A 161 16.90 -0.57 -15.20
C PRO A 161 15.60 -0.07 -15.86
N GLY A 162 15.44 1.22 -16.11
CA GLY A 162 14.26 1.78 -16.78
C GLY A 162 14.41 2.02 -18.28
N ILE A 163 15.53 1.62 -18.89
CA ILE A 163 15.79 1.80 -20.33
C ILE A 163 15.93 0.43 -20.98
N ILE A 164 15.37 0.25 -22.17
CA ILE A 164 15.52 -1.01 -22.91
C ILE A 164 16.98 -1.28 -23.27
N ARG A 165 17.44 -2.52 -23.08
CA ARG A 165 18.80 -2.90 -23.43
C ARG A 165 18.93 -3.10 -24.94
N CYS A 166 19.91 -2.44 -25.55
CA CYS A 166 20.26 -2.62 -26.96
C CYS A 166 21.57 -3.40 -27.11
N TYR A 167 21.58 -4.42 -27.96
CA TYR A 167 22.69 -5.39 -28.05
C TYR A 167 23.76 -5.03 -29.07
N ASN A 168 23.41 -4.31 -30.14
CA ASN A 168 24.29 -4.04 -31.28
C ASN A 168 24.76 -2.58 -31.37
N LEU A 169 24.84 -1.88 -30.23
CA LEU A 169 25.23 -0.47 -30.18
C LEU A 169 26.65 -0.22 -30.70
N ALA A 170 27.56 -1.19 -30.65
CA ALA A 170 28.91 -1.04 -31.20
C ALA A 170 28.98 -1.16 -32.74
N SER A 171 27.93 -1.67 -33.38
CA SER A 171 27.88 -1.86 -34.83
C SER A 171 27.54 -0.57 -35.56
N ASP A 172 28.18 -0.35 -36.71
CA ASP A 172 27.86 0.72 -37.67
C ASP A 172 26.62 0.44 -38.52
N ASP A 173 26.11 -0.80 -38.47
CA ASP A 173 24.84 -1.17 -39.10
C ASP A 173 23.71 -0.26 -38.56
N PRO A 174 22.94 0.43 -39.40
CA PRO A 174 21.89 1.35 -38.97
C PRO A 174 20.63 0.60 -38.53
N SER A 175 20.79 -0.33 -37.59
CA SER A 175 19.72 -1.07 -36.92
C SER A 175 19.94 -1.08 -35.42
N ILE A 176 18.87 -1.19 -34.63
CA ILE A 176 18.95 -1.33 -33.18
C ILE A 176 18.28 -2.65 -32.78
N GLN A 177 19.08 -3.57 -32.26
CA GLN A 177 18.64 -4.86 -31.77
C GLN A 177 18.28 -4.77 -30.29
N MET A 178 17.08 -5.18 -29.94
CA MET A 178 16.51 -5.15 -28.57
C MET A 178 15.78 -6.47 -28.26
N PRO A 179 15.54 -6.82 -26.98
CA PRO A 179 14.73 -7.98 -26.65
C PRO A 179 13.30 -7.82 -27.15
N LEU A 180 12.65 -8.93 -27.48
CA LEU A 180 11.25 -8.93 -27.88
C LEU A 180 10.35 -8.77 -26.64
N MET A 181 9.46 -7.77 -26.66
CA MET A 181 8.59 -7.42 -25.53
C MET A 181 7.12 -7.74 -25.84
N LYS A 182 6.27 -7.91 -24.82
CA LYS A 182 4.86 -8.31 -24.94
C LYS A 182 3.91 -7.14 -25.22
N GLY A 183 4.35 -6.17 -26.03
CA GLY A 183 3.62 -4.94 -26.35
C GLY A 183 3.98 -3.76 -25.43
N ASP A 184 3.44 -2.59 -25.76
CA ASP A 184 3.60 -1.36 -24.98
C ASP A 184 2.56 -1.23 -23.86
N LEU A 185 2.80 -0.28 -22.97
CA LEU A 185 2.01 -0.05 -21.77
C LEU A 185 0.60 0.42 -22.09
N ARG A 186 0.39 1.16 -23.19
CA ARG A 186 -0.94 1.57 -23.64
C ARG A 186 -1.77 0.36 -24.03
N HIS A 187 -1.23 -0.58 -24.80
CA HIS A 187 -1.90 -1.83 -25.16
C HIS A 187 -2.20 -2.69 -23.92
N HIS A 188 -1.26 -2.78 -22.96
CA HIS A 188 -1.50 -3.49 -21.71
C HIS A 188 -2.69 -2.92 -20.92
N LEU A 189 -2.84 -1.59 -20.87
CA LEU A 189 -3.93 -0.92 -20.15
C LEU A 189 -5.30 -1.09 -20.80
N ALA A 190 -5.34 -1.29 -22.13
CA ALA A 190 -6.59 -1.54 -22.86
C ALA A 190 -7.23 -2.89 -22.48
N GLY A 191 -6.41 -3.89 -22.14
CA GLY A 191 -6.87 -5.21 -21.71
C GLY A 191 -7.21 -5.28 -20.22
N ILE A 192 -6.22 -5.00 -19.36
CA ILE A 192 -6.38 -5.07 -17.90
C ILE A 192 -5.82 -3.80 -17.29
N ARG A 193 -6.67 -3.10 -16.55
CA ARG A 193 -6.27 -1.90 -15.83
C ARG A 193 -5.81 -2.26 -14.42
N PRO A 194 -4.51 -2.15 -14.11
CA PRO A 194 -3.99 -2.60 -12.82
C PRO A 194 -4.37 -1.62 -11.71
N GLY A 195 -4.32 -2.08 -10.46
CA GLY A 195 -4.63 -1.25 -9.29
C GLY A 195 -3.65 -0.08 -9.12
N ARG A 196 -4.06 0.91 -8.32
CA ARG A 196 -3.28 2.13 -8.03
C ARG A 196 -1.85 1.86 -7.57
N ALA A 197 -1.62 0.82 -6.77
CA ALA A 197 -0.29 0.46 -6.29
C ALA A 197 0.68 0.12 -7.44
N THR A 198 0.23 -0.64 -8.43
CA THR A 198 1.03 -1.00 -9.61
C THR A 198 1.24 0.21 -10.52
N GLN A 199 0.19 1.00 -10.78
CA GLN A 199 0.30 2.23 -11.57
C GLN A 199 1.30 3.20 -10.95
N LEU A 200 1.28 3.37 -9.62
CA LEU A 200 2.21 4.23 -8.89
C LEU A 200 3.65 3.69 -8.92
N SER A 201 3.84 2.37 -8.80
CA SER A 201 5.16 1.75 -8.95
C SER A 201 5.75 1.99 -10.35
N TRP A 202 4.93 1.95 -11.40
CA TRP A 202 5.36 2.28 -12.75
C TRP A 202 5.70 3.77 -12.90
N LEU A 203 4.88 4.67 -12.35
CA LEU A 203 5.16 6.11 -12.38
C LEU A 203 6.47 6.44 -11.66
N LEU A 204 6.76 5.81 -10.52
CA LEU A 204 8.02 5.99 -9.80
C LEU A 204 9.22 5.53 -10.62
N GLN A 205 9.14 4.34 -11.22
CA GLN A 205 10.21 3.83 -12.10
C GLN A 205 10.45 4.76 -13.29
N LEU A 206 9.39 5.30 -13.91
CA LEU A 206 9.50 6.23 -15.03
C LEU A 206 10.05 7.59 -14.60
N ALA A 207 9.64 8.13 -13.44
CA ALA A 207 10.14 9.40 -12.91
C ALA A 207 11.64 9.30 -12.57
N HIS A 208 12.06 8.21 -11.92
CA HIS A 208 13.47 7.90 -11.67
C HIS A 208 14.27 7.84 -12.97
N THR A 209 13.71 7.18 -13.99
CA THR A 209 14.35 7.08 -15.31
C THR A 209 14.46 8.43 -16.00
N LEU A 210 13.42 9.27 -15.90
CA LEU A 210 13.44 10.63 -16.43
C LEU A 210 14.54 11.48 -15.79
N ALA A 211 14.64 11.47 -14.46
CA ALA A 211 15.69 12.15 -13.72
C ALA A 211 17.10 11.66 -14.13
N TYR A 212 17.25 10.34 -14.29
CA TYR A 212 18.49 9.75 -14.79
C TYR A 212 18.84 10.26 -16.21
N VAL A 213 17.91 10.22 -17.15
CA VAL A 213 18.13 10.65 -18.55
C VAL A 213 18.54 12.13 -18.61
N HIS A 214 17.85 13.00 -17.85
CA HIS A 214 18.21 14.43 -17.74
C HIS A 214 19.62 14.62 -17.14
N SER A 215 19.99 13.84 -16.12
CA SER A 215 21.33 13.89 -15.52
C SER A 215 22.45 13.57 -16.54
N ARG A 216 22.14 12.81 -17.59
CA ARG A 216 23.05 12.42 -18.68
C ARG A 216 23.08 13.40 -19.86
N ARG A 217 22.38 14.55 -19.73
CA ARG A 217 22.23 15.59 -20.75
C ARG A 217 21.55 15.07 -22.02
N VAL A 218 20.44 14.36 -21.83
CA VAL A 218 19.55 13.90 -22.89
C VAL A 218 18.15 14.43 -22.60
N LEU A 219 17.47 14.96 -23.62
CA LEU A 219 16.05 15.28 -23.58
C LEU A 219 15.29 14.18 -24.32
N ILE A 220 14.20 13.67 -23.74
CA ILE A 220 13.46 12.55 -24.34
C ILE A 220 12.58 13.04 -25.50
N CYS A 221 11.93 14.20 -25.34
CA CYS A 221 11.10 14.90 -26.33
C CYS A 221 9.80 14.18 -26.78
N ASP A 222 9.65 12.87 -26.52
CA ASP A 222 8.46 12.08 -26.85
C ASP A 222 8.04 11.11 -25.71
N ILE A 223 7.67 11.65 -24.55
CA ILE A 223 7.21 10.86 -23.39
C ILE A 223 5.73 10.52 -23.54
N ARG A 224 5.44 9.24 -23.81
CA ARG A 224 4.08 8.69 -23.94
C ARG A 224 4.04 7.20 -23.66
N LEU A 225 2.83 6.65 -23.42
CA LEU A 225 2.66 5.24 -23.04
C LEU A 225 3.03 4.24 -24.14
N ASP A 226 2.98 4.62 -25.41
CA ASP A 226 3.41 3.79 -26.56
C ASP A 226 4.93 3.54 -26.54
N ASN A 227 5.69 4.44 -25.90
CA ASN A 227 7.14 4.35 -25.79
C ASN A 227 7.58 3.71 -24.46
N VAL A 228 6.66 3.04 -23.75
CA VAL A 228 6.92 2.30 -22.52
C VAL A 228 6.52 0.84 -22.72
N VAL A 229 7.40 -0.11 -22.42
CA VAL A 229 7.11 -1.56 -22.47
C VAL A 229 7.26 -2.21 -21.11
N LEU A 230 6.66 -3.38 -20.91
CA LEU A 230 6.83 -4.18 -19.71
C LEU A 230 7.76 -5.37 -19.95
N ASP A 231 8.74 -5.56 -19.07
CA ASP A 231 9.55 -6.78 -19.04
C ASP A 231 8.82 -7.95 -18.35
N ASP A 232 9.44 -9.13 -18.35
CA ASP A 232 8.85 -10.33 -17.73
C ASP A 232 8.64 -10.20 -16.21
N ASN A 233 9.33 -9.27 -15.56
CA ASN A 233 9.15 -8.94 -14.15
C ASN A 233 8.06 -7.87 -13.92
N LYS A 234 7.35 -7.45 -14.98
CA LYS A 234 6.34 -6.37 -14.97
C LYS A 234 6.92 -5.00 -14.59
N SER A 235 8.21 -4.80 -14.85
CA SER A 235 8.88 -3.51 -14.73
C SER A 235 8.78 -2.74 -16.05
N VAL A 236 8.63 -1.42 -15.94
CA VAL A 236 8.52 -0.53 -17.09
C VAL A 236 9.89 -0.18 -17.66
N LYS A 237 10.00 -0.16 -18.99
CA LYS A 237 11.20 0.26 -19.73
C LYS A 237 10.80 1.30 -20.77
N LEU A 238 11.53 2.40 -20.85
CA LEU A 238 11.48 3.30 -21.99
C LEU A 238 12.12 2.64 -23.21
N ILE A 239 11.40 2.74 -24.32
CA ILE A 239 11.83 2.36 -25.66
C ILE A 239 11.75 3.60 -26.55
N ASP A 240 12.54 3.59 -27.63
CA ASP A 240 12.53 4.64 -28.65
C ASP A 240 13.07 6.01 -28.20
N PHE A 241 14.27 6.36 -28.71
CA PHE A 241 14.90 7.67 -28.50
C PHE A 241 15.12 8.39 -29.83
N SER A 242 14.29 8.13 -30.86
CA SER A 242 14.50 8.73 -32.18
C SER A 242 14.30 10.24 -32.21
N GLU A 243 13.35 10.76 -31.42
CA GLU A 243 13.08 12.20 -31.30
C GLU A 243 13.90 12.88 -30.20
N SER A 244 14.68 12.10 -29.44
CA SER A 244 15.44 12.59 -28.31
C SER A 244 16.66 13.41 -28.74
N SER A 245 16.98 14.44 -27.96
CA SER A 245 18.10 15.34 -28.21
C SER A 245 19.29 14.99 -27.32
N LEU A 246 20.45 14.73 -27.93
CA LEU A 246 21.72 14.51 -27.23
C LEU A 246 22.43 15.84 -27.02
N MET A 247 22.41 16.36 -25.80
CA MET A 247 22.99 17.67 -25.50
C MET A 247 24.50 17.57 -25.15
N PRO A 248 25.27 18.65 -25.37
CA PRO A 248 26.63 18.77 -24.84
C PRO A 248 26.69 18.52 -23.33
N LEU A 249 27.83 18.00 -22.83
CA LEU A 249 27.97 17.66 -21.41
C LEU A 249 27.92 18.88 -20.49
N ASP A 250 28.33 20.03 -21.00
CA ASP A 250 28.34 21.34 -20.36
C ASP A 250 27.04 22.13 -20.58
N TRP A 251 26.05 21.54 -21.28
CA TRP A 251 24.76 22.18 -21.51
C TRP A 251 24.01 22.45 -20.19
N ASP A 252 23.39 23.63 -20.11
CA ASP A 252 22.55 24.06 -19.00
C ASP A 252 21.19 23.37 -19.04
N LEU A 253 20.84 22.66 -17.97
CA LEU A 253 19.57 21.93 -17.83
C LEU A 253 18.32 22.83 -17.89
N ASN A 254 18.48 24.14 -17.74
CA ASN A 254 17.40 25.12 -17.87
C ASN A 254 17.21 25.63 -19.32
N GLY A 255 18.09 25.24 -20.25
CA GLY A 255 17.99 25.60 -21.66
C GLY A 255 16.95 24.78 -22.42
N CYS A 256 16.85 25.04 -23.72
CA CYS A 256 16.15 24.18 -24.67
C CYS A 256 17.07 23.75 -25.83
N ASP A 257 16.65 22.75 -26.58
CA ASP A 257 17.24 22.42 -27.88
C ASP A 257 16.74 23.36 -28.99
N ASP A 258 17.25 23.17 -30.20
CA ASP A 258 16.90 23.99 -31.38
C ASP A 258 15.41 23.85 -31.78
N ALA A 259 14.73 22.82 -31.29
CA ALA A 259 13.32 22.54 -31.55
C ALA A 259 12.38 23.04 -30.44
N GLY A 260 12.93 23.65 -29.38
CA GLY A 260 12.20 24.20 -28.24
C GLY A 260 11.94 23.21 -27.10
N PHE A 261 12.43 21.98 -27.17
CA PHE A 261 12.30 21.01 -26.08
C PHE A 261 13.28 21.31 -24.96
N SER A 262 12.85 21.09 -23.73
CA SER A 262 13.60 21.31 -22.50
C SER A 262 13.27 20.24 -21.47
N THR A 263 13.99 20.24 -20.35
CA THR A 263 13.66 19.39 -19.19
C THR A 263 12.22 19.63 -18.72
N PHE A 264 11.73 20.87 -18.80
CA PHE A 264 10.36 21.23 -18.44
C PHE A 264 9.32 20.65 -19.41
N THR A 265 9.59 20.61 -20.71
CA THR A 265 8.63 20.04 -21.67
C THR A 265 8.51 18.52 -21.49
N ASP A 266 9.62 17.84 -21.18
CA ASP A 266 9.59 16.42 -20.80
C ASP A 266 8.74 16.19 -19.53
N ILE A 267 8.90 17.03 -18.50
CA ILE A 267 8.05 16.97 -17.29
C ILE A 267 6.56 17.23 -17.63
N GLY A 268 6.29 18.15 -18.56
CA GLY A 268 4.93 18.43 -19.05
C GLY A 268 4.29 17.23 -19.75
N GLN A 269 5.03 16.57 -20.65
CA GLN A 269 4.63 15.32 -21.30
C GLN A 269 4.45 14.18 -20.29
N PHE A 270 5.31 14.11 -19.27
CA PHE A 270 5.14 13.17 -18.17
C PHE A 270 3.81 13.40 -17.42
N GLY A 271 3.39 14.66 -17.24
CA GLY A 271 2.07 15.01 -16.70
C GLY A 271 0.91 14.44 -17.53
N ALA A 272 1.01 14.49 -18.86
CA ALA A 272 0.05 13.86 -19.78
C ALA A 272 0.07 12.33 -19.66
N LEU A 273 1.25 11.72 -19.49
CA LEU A 273 1.40 10.29 -19.24
C LEU A 273 0.73 9.86 -17.91
N ILE A 274 0.91 10.62 -16.82
CA ILE A 274 0.23 10.35 -15.54
C ILE A 274 -1.29 10.41 -15.74
N PHE A 275 -1.79 11.45 -16.43
CA PHE A 275 -3.22 11.58 -16.72
C PHE A 275 -3.76 10.37 -17.49
N GLU A 276 -3.10 9.97 -18.57
CA GLU A 276 -3.55 8.84 -19.38
C GLU A 276 -3.50 7.52 -18.61
N LEU A 277 -2.42 7.25 -17.87
CA LEU A 277 -2.27 6.04 -17.06
C LEU A 277 -3.40 5.93 -16.01
N THR A 278 -3.67 7.03 -15.29
CA THR A 278 -4.60 7.07 -14.16
C THR A 278 -6.07 7.21 -14.55
N THR A 279 -6.39 7.88 -15.66
CA THR A 279 -7.78 8.09 -16.13
C THR A 279 -8.18 7.18 -17.27
N GLY A 280 -7.24 6.79 -18.13
CA GLY A 280 -7.47 5.98 -19.33
C GLY A 280 -7.92 6.84 -20.51
N GLN A 281 -7.96 8.15 -20.32
CA GLN A 281 -8.31 9.14 -21.34
C GLN A 281 -7.03 9.68 -21.97
N ARG A 282 -7.05 9.88 -23.29
CA ARG A 282 -5.91 10.48 -24.00
C ARG A 282 -5.73 11.94 -23.60
N CYS A 283 -4.47 12.34 -23.52
CA CYS A 283 -4.04 13.72 -23.30
C CYS A 283 -2.79 13.97 -24.16
N SER A 284 -2.77 15.08 -24.88
CA SER A 284 -1.61 15.52 -25.66
C SER A 284 -1.03 16.78 -25.02
N PHE A 285 0.30 16.83 -24.89
CA PHE A 285 1.05 17.99 -24.45
C PHE A 285 1.84 18.51 -25.67
N ASP A 286 1.25 19.44 -26.42
CA ASP A 286 1.77 19.90 -27.71
C ASP A 286 2.31 21.34 -27.63
N ILE A 287 3.63 21.48 -27.71
CA ILE A 287 4.34 22.77 -27.69
C ILE A 287 4.29 23.52 -29.05
N TYR A 288 3.71 22.88 -30.06
CA TYR A 288 3.53 23.40 -31.41
C TYR A 288 2.08 23.82 -31.69
N GLN A 289 1.19 23.76 -30.69
CA GLN A 289 -0.25 24.03 -30.84
C GLN A 289 -0.63 25.37 -31.51
N ASP A 290 0.28 26.35 -31.49
CA ASP A 290 0.06 27.71 -32.02
C ASP A 290 0.88 27.99 -33.29
N TRP A 291 1.62 27.01 -33.81
CA TRP A 291 2.37 27.15 -35.04
C TRP A 291 1.44 27.39 -36.23
N LYS A 292 1.74 28.43 -37.00
CA LYS A 292 1.10 28.72 -38.28
C LYS A 292 2.06 28.46 -39.44
N ASP A 293 3.32 28.78 -39.19
CA ASP A 293 4.42 28.56 -40.11
C ASP A 293 5.59 27.89 -39.41
N VAL A 294 6.52 27.45 -40.25
CA VAL A 294 7.66 26.63 -39.85
C VAL A 294 8.74 27.50 -39.23
N GLY A 295 9.14 27.13 -38.02
CA GLY A 295 10.10 27.90 -37.23
C GLY A 295 9.47 29.00 -36.38
N ASP A 296 8.14 29.03 -36.27
CA ASP A 296 7.46 29.81 -35.25
C ASP A 296 8.00 29.44 -33.85
N PRO A 297 8.08 30.39 -32.90
CA PRO A 297 8.48 30.07 -31.54
C PRO A 297 7.53 29.04 -30.91
N THR A 298 8.07 28.03 -30.25
CA THR A 298 7.26 27.08 -29.47
C THR A 298 6.53 27.81 -28.34
N THR A 299 5.29 27.42 -28.07
CA THR A 299 4.51 27.96 -26.97
C THR A 299 4.26 26.89 -25.93
N TRP A 300 4.23 27.29 -24.65
CA TRP A 300 3.76 26.38 -23.62
C TRP A 300 2.26 26.11 -23.83
N PRO A 301 1.79 24.85 -23.75
CA PRO A 301 0.38 24.54 -23.97
C PRO A 301 -0.54 25.37 -23.09
N ARG A 302 -1.66 25.81 -23.67
CA ARG A 302 -2.68 26.59 -22.94
C ARG A 302 -3.33 25.70 -21.87
N ARG A 303 -3.55 26.22 -20.66
CA ARG A 303 -4.10 25.37 -19.58
C ARG A 303 -5.49 24.85 -19.93
N GLU A 304 -6.27 25.62 -20.67
CA GLU A 304 -7.62 25.29 -21.15
C GLU A 304 -7.66 24.22 -22.25
N THR A 305 -6.54 23.94 -22.92
CA THR A 305 -6.45 22.83 -23.90
C THR A 305 -6.12 21.50 -23.21
N LEU A 306 -5.64 21.55 -21.96
CA LEU A 306 -5.34 20.38 -21.14
C LEU A 306 -6.55 19.99 -20.24
N PRO A 307 -6.74 18.69 -19.93
CA PRO A 307 -7.84 18.23 -19.08
C PRO A 307 -7.85 18.85 -17.67
N SER A 308 -9.02 18.87 -17.03
CA SER A 308 -9.13 19.26 -15.61
C SER A 308 -8.50 18.20 -14.71
N THR A 309 -7.70 18.63 -13.73
CA THR A 309 -7.07 17.77 -12.71
C THR A 309 -7.90 17.64 -11.43
N THR A 310 -8.96 18.44 -11.31
CA THR A 310 -9.79 18.52 -10.10
C THR A 310 -10.47 17.19 -9.81
N GLY A 311 -10.23 16.65 -8.61
CA GLY A 311 -10.82 15.37 -8.17
C GLY A 311 -10.11 14.13 -8.72
N LEU A 312 -9.03 14.28 -9.49
CA LEU A 312 -8.26 13.16 -10.01
C LEU A 312 -7.20 12.69 -9.00
N TRP A 313 -6.93 11.39 -9.02
CA TRP A 313 -5.82 10.79 -8.27
C TRP A 313 -4.49 11.26 -8.88
N LEU A 314 -3.59 11.79 -8.04
CA LEU A 314 -2.36 12.51 -8.44
C LEU A 314 -2.62 13.84 -9.19
N GLY A 315 -3.84 14.39 -9.14
CA GLY A 315 -4.20 15.62 -9.84
C GLY A 315 -3.33 16.83 -9.48
N SER A 316 -2.88 16.96 -8.22
CA SER A 316 -1.97 18.03 -7.81
C SER A 316 -0.58 17.93 -8.47
N ILE A 317 -0.09 16.71 -8.72
CA ILE A 317 1.18 16.47 -9.40
C ILE A 317 1.04 16.76 -10.89
N MET A 318 -0.05 16.31 -11.53
CA MET A 318 -0.35 16.64 -12.93
C MET A 318 -0.40 18.16 -13.13
N GLU A 319 -1.06 18.87 -12.22
CA GLU A 319 -1.17 20.33 -12.28
C GLU A 319 0.21 21.00 -12.17
N LYS A 320 1.07 20.54 -11.26
CA LYS A 320 2.45 21.04 -11.15
C LYS A 320 3.26 20.76 -12.41
N CYS A 321 3.11 19.60 -13.06
CA CYS A 321 3.77 19.33 -14.34
C CYS A 321 3.38 20.35 -15.42
N TRP A 322 2.10 20.68 -15.50
CA TRP A 322 1.57 21.59 -16.54
C TRP A 322 1.72 23.08 -16.23
N THR A 323 2.01 23.44 -14.98
CA THR A 323 2.20 24.84 -14.53
C THR A 323 3.66 25.18 -14.19
N LYS A 324 4.61 24.31 -14.55
CA LYS A 324 6.05 24.45 -14.22
C LYS A 324 6.31 24.54 -12.71
N GLY A 325 5.58 23.77 -11.93
CA GLY A 325 5.69 23.70 -10.46
C GLY A 325 6.86 22.85 -9.93
N PHE A 326 7.61 22.19 -10.81
CA PHE A 326 8.82 21.42 -10.49
C PHE A 326 10.04 22.11 -11.11
N LEU A 327 11.16 22.17 -10.38
CA LEU A 327 12.42 22.73 -10.92
C LEU A 327 13.22 21.67 -11.70
N SER A 328 12.97 20.39 -11.42
CA SER A 328 13.66 19.27 -12.06
C SER A 328 12.79 18.00 -12.09
N ALA A 329 13.20 17.01 -12.89
CA ALA A 329 12.59 15.68 -12.86
C ALA A 329 12.85 14.94 -11.53
N GLN A 330 13.92 15.29 -10.81
CA GLN A 330 14.19 14.76 -9.47
C GLN A 330 13.16 15.29 -8.45
N ASP A 331 12.75 16.56 -8.55
CA ASP A 331 11.71 17.12 -7.68
C ASP A 331 10.35 16.42 -7.90
N LEU A 332 10.06 16.09 -9.17
CA LEU A 332 8.87 15.32 -9.55
C LEU A 332 8.92 13.91 -8.95
N GLU A 333 10.07 13.24 -9.05
CA GLU A 333 10.30 11.91 -8.45
C GLU A 333 10.08 11.94 -6.93
N GLU A 334 10.71 12.88 -6.22
CA GLU A 334 10.58 13.01 -4.77
C GLU A 334 9.13 13.28 -4.32
N GLU A 335 8.37 14.06 -5.11
CA GLU A 335 6.96 14.32 -4.81
C GLU A 335 6.08 13.08 -5.06
N LEU A 336 6.33 12.35 -6.14
CA LEU A 336 5.69 11.06 -6.41
C LEU A 336 6.05 10.02 -5.35
N GLU A 337 7.28 10.02 -4.81
CA GLU A 337 7.69 9.15 -3.71
C GLU A 337 6.97 9.49 -2.40
N LYS A 338 6.76 10.77 -2.09
CA LYS A 338 5.96 11.18 -0.92
C LYS A 338 4.52 10.70 -1.02
N GLU A 339 3.91 10.78 -2.20
CA GLU A 339 2.59 10.21 -2.48
C GLU A 339 2.60 8.67 -2.46
N GLY A 340 3.65 8.06 -3.01
CA GLY A 340 3.95 6.63 -3.00
C GLY A 340 4.00 6.05 -1.59
N PHE A 341 4.76 6.71 -0.73
CA PHE A 341 4.85 6.43 0.68
C PHE A 341 3.46 6.61 1.32
N SER A 342 2.85 7.78 1.23
CA SER A 342 1.51 8.05 1.80
C SER A 342 0.45 6.99 1.44
N GLN A 343 0.45 6.51 0.19
CA GLN A 343 -0.51 5.52 -0.31
C GLN A 343 -0.13 4.06 -0.01
N TRP A 344 1.14 3.69 -0.07
CA TRP A 344 1.63 2.36 0.37
C TRP A 344 1.39 2.16 1.87
N TRP A 345 1.66 3.19 2.67
CA TRP A 345 1.41 3.23 4.12
C TRP A 345 -0.07 3.23 4.48
N ALA A 346 -0.94 3.78 3.62
CA ALA A 346 -2.40 3.71 3.77
C ALA A 346 -3.02 2.39 3.27
N ALA A 347 -2.27 1.47 2.64
CA ALA A 347 -2.84 0.31 1.94
C ALA A 347 -2.65 -1.04 2.64
N LEU A 348 -1.66 -1.23 3.54
CA LEU A 348 -1.39 -2.56 4.13
C LEU A 348 -2.56 -3.07 4.99
N PRO A 349 -3.27 -4.15 4.59
CA PRO A 349 -4.39 -4.67 5.38
C PRO A 349 -3.92 -5.11 6.77
N PRO A 350 -4.71 -4.89 7.85
CA PRO A 350 -4.35 -5.34 9.21
C PRO A 350 -3.99 -6.82 9.31
N ALA A 351 -4.59 -7.65 8.45
CA ALA A 351 -4.28 -9.07 8.37
C ALA A 351 -2.88 -9.37 7.84
N GLU A 352 -2.37 -8.52 6.94
CA GLU A 352 -1.04 -8.69 6.35
C GLU A 352 0.04 -8.17 7.29
N THR A 353 -0.18 -7.01 7.92
CA THR A 353 0.74 -6.47 8.93
C THR A 353 0.82 -7.39 10.16
N GLU A 354 -0.29 -8.00 10.58
CA GLU A 354 -0.26 -9.03 11.62
C GLU A 354 0.57 -10.25 11.20
N ARG A 355 0.36 -10.80 9.99
CA ARG A 355 1.15 -11.92 9.48
C ARG A 355 2.64 -11.61 9.48
N ARG A 356 3.02 -10.38 9.11
CA ARG A 356 4.41 -9.93 9.13
C ARG A 356 4.99 -9.91 10.55
N VAL A 357 4.22 -9.50 11.55
CA VAL A 357 4.67 -9.60 12.95
C VAL A 357 4.77 -11.06 13.39
N LEU A 358 3.79 -11.88 13.05
CA LEU A 358 3.76 -13.31 13.40
C LEU A 358 4.85 -14.13 12.67
N SER A 359 5.40 -13.66 11.54
CA SER A 359 6.49 -14.36 10.86
C SER A 359 7.82 -14.31 11.62
N PHE A 360 7.96 -13.44 12.62
CA PHE A 360 9.13 -13.42 13.51
C PHE A 360 9.07 -14.47 14.62
N ILE A 361 7.98 -15.23 14.72
CA ILE A 361 7.86 -16.30 15.71
C ILE A 361 8.72 -17.48 15.24
N PRO A 362 9.78 -17.86 15.98
CA PRO A 362 10.66 -18.93 15.55
C PRO A 362 9.95 -20.28 15.63
N TYR A 363 10.37 -21.24 14.81
CA TYR A 363 9.90 -22.64 14.75
C TYR A 363 8.42 -22.88 14.40
N LEU A 364 7.51 -21.94 14.68
CA LEU A 364 6.07 -22.13 14.48
C LEU A 364 5.66 -21.90 13.01
N GLN A 365 5.16 -22.96 12.37
CA GLN A 365 4.65 -22.89 11.01
C GLN A 365 3.16 -22.52 10.97
N LYS A 366 2.76 -21.78 9.95
CA LYS A 366 1.34 -21.56 9.67
C LYS A 366 0.70 -22.87 9.22
N HIS A 367 -0.43 -23.24 9.80
CA HIS A 367 -1.19 -24.39 9.34
C HIS A 367 -1.68 -24.16 7.90
N VAL A 368 -1.41 -25.13 7.01
CA VAL A 368 -1.94 -25.18 5.65
C VAL A 368 -3.16 -26.10 5.68
N ASP A 369 -4.35 -25.56 5.48
CA ASP A 369 -5.57 -26.36 5.46
C ASP A 369 -5.60 -27.20 4.16
N SER A 370 -5.40 -28.52 4.28
CA SER A 370 -5.53 -29.46 3.17
C SER A 370 -6.99 -29.92 3.04
N THR A 371 -7.84 -29.08 2.44
CA THR A 371 -9.15 -29.51 1.93
C THR A 371 -9.54 -28.68 0.70
N PRO A 372 -9.85 -29.31 -0.45
CA PRO A 372 -10.28 -28.62 -1.65
C PRO A 372 -11.74 -28.18 -1.49
N THR A 373 -11.98 -26.87 -1.40
CA THR A 373 -13.28 -26.30 -1.74
C THR A 373 -13.38 -26.18 -3.26
N SER A 374 -14.08 -27.11 -3.91
CA SER A 374 -14.61 -26.99 -5.28
C SER A 374 -16.13 -26.71 -5.23
N PRO A 375 -16.78 -26.28 -6.34
CA PRO A 375 -16.29 -25.49 -7.46
C PRO A 375 -17.23 -24.31 -7.85
N HIS A 376 -16.68 -23.28 -8.51
CA HIS A 376 -17.39 -22.61 -9.61
C HIS A 376 -16.48 -22.60 -10.85
N PRO A 377 -17.01 -22.80 -12.07
CA PRO A 377 -16.22 -23.26 -13.22
C PRO A 377 -15.73 -22.14 -14.14
N GLY A 378 -14.56 -22.40 -14.74
CA GLY A 378 -14.04 -21.79 -15.98
C GLY A 378 -12.93 -20.77 -15.73
N THR A 379 -11.69 -20.90 -16.22
CA THR A 379 -11.06 -21.86 -17.12
C THR A 379 -9.56 -21.78 -16.82
N GLU A 380 -8.93 -22.86 -16.33
CA GLU A 380 -7.47 -22.99 -16.30
C GLU A 380 -7.01 -23.65 -17.60
N ILE A 381 -6.03 -23.02 -18.26
CA ILE A 381 -5.17 -23.68 -19.23
C ILE A 381 -3.84 -23.96 -18.51
N VAL A 382 -3.54 -25.25 -18.39
CA VAL A 382 -2.26 -25.79 -17.91
C VAL A 382 -1.24 -25.77 -19.05
N THR A 383 -0.02 -25.31 -18.78
CA THR A 383 1.29 -25.86 -19.20
C THR A 383 2.37 -24.99 -18.52
N GLY A 384 3.50 -25.45 -17.99
CA GLY A 384 4.14 -26.75 -17.90
C GLY A 384 5.35 -26.66 -16.94
N ASN A 385 5.90 -27.81 -16.60
CA ASN A 385 6.97 -28.06 -15.63
C ASN A 385 8.26 -27.25 -15.84
N HIS A 386 8.91 -26.84 -14.74
CA HIS A 386 10.35 -27.05 -14.58
C HIS A 386 10.75 -27.15 -13.10
N GLU A 387 11.49 -28.22 -12.82
CA GLU A 387 12.08 -28.60 -11.55
C GLU A 387 13.28 -27.73 -11.16
N THR A 388 13.46 -27.62 -9.84
CA THR A 388 14.70 -27.40 -9.08
C THR A 388 15.56 -26.17 -9.39
N ASP A 389 15.58 -25.23 -8.43
CA ASP A 389 16.81 -25.10 -7.64
C ASP A 389 16.53 -24.64 -6.19
N THR A 390 17.25 -25.26 -5.28
CA THR A 390 17.01 -25.27 -3.83
C THR A 390 17.84 -24.24 -3.06
N ALA A 391 17.26 -23.83 -1.93
CA ALA A 391 17.91 -23.39 -0.69
C ALA A 391 18.26 -21.89 -0.51
N LYS A 392 17.45 -21.22 0.33
CA LYS A 392 17.89 -20.75 1.65
C LYS A 392 16.69 -20.42 2.57
N GLY A 393 16.48 -21.27 3.58
CA GLY A 393 15.97 -20.86 4.89
C GLY A 393 14.46 -20.84 5.15
N LEU A 394 13.73 -21.94 4.91
CA LEU A 394 12.39 -22.14 5.50
C LEU A 394 12.38 -23.48 6.25
N SER A 395 12.16 -23.41 7.56
CA SER A 395 12.17 -24.53 8.50
C SER A 395 11.15 -25.60 8.11
N ASN A 396 11.57 -26.87 8.17
CA ASN A 396 10.78 -28.07 7.92
C ASN A 396 10.12 -28.53 9.24
N PRO A 397 8.94 -29.18 9.29
CA PRO A 397 8.34 -29.68 10.55
C PRO A 397 9.26 -30.61 11.35
N ALA A 398 10.27 -31.20 10.70
CA ALA A 398 11.33 -31.99 11.30
C ALA A 398 12.38 -31.19 12.13
N THR A 399 12.32 -29.85 12.16
CA THR A 399 13.34 -28.99 12.80
C THR A 399 12.90 -28.29 14.08
N ASP A 400 11.66 -28.45 14.56
CA ASP A 400 11.25 -27.88 15.86
C ASP A 400 11.80 -28.75 17.02
N PRO A 401 12.74 -28.25 17.85
CA PRO A 401 13.34 -29.03 18.92
C PRO A 401 12.33 -29.37 20.05
N TYR A 402 11.15 -28.77 20.05
CA TYR A 402 10.11 -29.01 21.04
C TYR A 402 8.98 -29.92 20.51
N GLY A 403 9.09 -30.43 19.28
CA GLY A 403 8.07 -31.27 18.63
C GLY A 403 7.10 -30.47 17.75
N PRO A 404 6.23 -31.15 16.97
CA PRO A 404 5.42 -30.50 15.95
C PRO A 404 4.40 -29.53 16.55
N ARG A 405 4.48 -28.27 16.14
CA ARG A 405 3.57 -27.17 16.52
C ARG A 405 3.17 -26.38 15.28
N THR A 406 1.87 -26.07 15.17
CA THR A 406 1.34 -25.26 14.07
C THR A 406 0.47 -24.15 14.61
N TRP A 407 0.42 -23.00 13.93
CA TRP A 407 -0.43 -21.88 14.33
C TRP A 407 -1.54 -21.60 13.32
N ARG A 408 -2.66 -21.08 13.82
CA ARG A 408 -3.82 -20.64 13.02
C ARG A 408 -4.24 -19.23 13.45
N SER A 409 -4.58 -18.40 12.47
CA SER A 409 -5.27 -17.11 12.68
C SER A 409 -6.64 -17.18 12.01
N ARG A 410 -7.71 -16.89 12.73
CA ARG A 410 -9.09 -16.99 12.23
C ARG A 410 -10.03 -15.97 12.87
N MET A 411 -11.09 -15.61 12.14
CA MET A 411 -12.20 -14.85 12.70
C MET A 411 -13.27 -15.81 13.23
N VAL A 412 -13.48 -15.82 14.55
CA VAL A 412 -14.52 -16.60 15.20
C VAL A 412 -15.80 -15.76 15.27
N ARG A 413 -16.84 -16.17 14.54
CA ARG A 413 -18.13 -15.48 14.52
C ARG A 413 -18.83 -15.63 15.88
N LEU A 414 -19.40 -14.52 16.35
CA LEU A 414 -20.24 -14.47 17.54
C LEU A 414 -21.72 -14.32 17.12
N SER A 415 -22.63 -14.34 18.09
CA SER A 415 -24.05 -14.07 17.83
C SER A 415 -24.26 -12.62 17.41
N GLY A 416 -25.28 -12.36 16.59
CA GLY A 416 -25.62 -11.02 16.11
C GLY A 416 -24.87 -10.58 14.85
N LYS A 417 -25.19 -9.38 14.37
CA LYS A 417 -24.68 -8.85 13.09
C LYS A 417 -23.27 -8.29 13.25
N ASP A 418 -22.37 -8.67 12.34
CA ASP A 418 -21.01 -8.15 12.25
C ASP A 418 -20.18 -8.28 13.54
N ARG A 419 -20.42 -9.33 14.33
CA ARG A 419 -19.67 -9.66 15.57
C ARG A 419 -18.75 -10.87 15.35
N ALA A 420 -17.45 -10.68 15.47
CA ALA A 420 -16.44 -11.73 15.39
C ALA A 420 -15.16 -11.33 16.14
N LEU A 421 -14.53 -12.29 16.82
CA LEU A 421 -13.21 -12.10 17.42
C LEU A 421 -12.10 -12.64 16.50
N ASN A 422 -11.04 -11.87 16.30
CA ASN A 422 -9.79 -12.38 15.74
C ASN A 422 -9.10 -13.23 16.79
N GLU A 423 -8.73 -14.44 16.39
CA GLU A 423 -8.05 -15.42 17.23
C GLU A 423 -6.76 -15.86 16.56
N PHE A 424 -5.68 -15.84 17.32
CA PHE A 424 -4.47 -16.60 17.07
C PHE A 424 -4.42 -17.82 18.00
N SER A 425 -4.05 -18.98 17.47
CA SER A 425 -3.94 -20.22 18.26
C SER A 425 -2.72 -21.03 17.83
N VAL A 426 -2.07 -21.69 18.77
CA VAL A 426 -0.96 -22.62 18.50
C VAL A 426 -1.36 -24.01 18.96
N GLU A 427 -1.35 -24.97 18.05
CA GLU A 427 -1.79 -26.35 18.28
C GLU A 427 -0.60 -27.32 18.22
N ARG A 428 -0.64 -28.29 19.11
CA ARG A 428 0.24 -29.46 19.17
C ARG A 428 -0.56 -30.67 18.70
N PRO A 429 -0.42 -31.12 17.43
CA PRO A 429 -1.31 -32.13 16.86
C PRO A 429 -1.29 -33.47 17.59
N GLU A 430 -0.16 -33.84 18.18
CA GLU A 430 0.06 -35.12 18.85
C GLU A 430 -0.30 -35.09 20.35
N ASP A 431 -0.50 -33.91 20.93
CA ASP A 431 -0.77 -33.78 22.37
C ASP A 431 -2.27 -33.81 22.65
N LYS A 432 -2.66 -34.56 23.69
CA LYS A 432 -3.99 -34.44 24.27
C LYS A 432 -4.13 -33.06 24.91
N LYS A 433 -5.14 -32.30 24.49
CA LYS A 433 -5.41 -30.96 25.03
C LYS A 433 -6.12 -31.09 26.37
N GLU A 434 -5.43 -30.72 27.45
CA GLU A 434 -5.93 -30.83 28.82
C GLU A 434 -6.24 -29.45 29.42
N GLN A 435 -5.44 -28.45 29.07
CA GLN A 435 -5.52 -27.10 29.62
C GLN A 435 -5.53 -26.05 28.50
N ASN A 436 -6.13 -24.89 28.77
CA ASN A 436 -6.23 -23.79 27.81
C ASN A 436 -5.64 -22.52 28.43
N LEU A 437 -4.70 -21.88 27.73
CA LEU A 437 -4.22 -20.54 28.04
C LEU A 437 -4.84 -19.56 27.06
N VAL A 438 -5.52 -18.53 27.57
CA VAL A 438 -6.16 -17.49 26.77
C VAL A 438 -5.56 -16.14 27.12
N ILE A 439 -5.05 -15.42 26.12
CA ILE A 439 -4.39 -14.13 26.26
C ILE A 439 -5.27 -13.04 25.62
N ILE A 440 -5.55 -11.97 26.37
CA ILE A 440 -6.25 -10.78 25.87
C ILE A 440 -5.43 -9.52 26.10
N HIS A 441 -5.33 -8.69 25.05
CA HIS A 441 -4.51 -7.48 25.05
C HIS A 441 -5.22 -6.28 25.71
N GLY A 442 -4.44 -5.24 26.03
CA GLY A 442 -4.94 -3.95 26.53
C GLY A 442 -5.33 -2.97 25.42
N TYR A 443 -5.87 -1.81 25.81
CA TYR A 443 -6.22 -0.75 24.85
C TYR A 443 -4.99 -0.25 24.07
N GLY A 444 -5.16 0.00 22.78
CA GLY A 444 -4.09 0.48 21.91
C GLY A 444 -3.02 -0.57 21.56
N ALA A 445 -3.32 -1.85 21.80
CA ALA A 445 -2.54 -2.98 21.33
C ALA A 445 -3.40 -3.92 20.46
N GLY A 446 -2.77 -4.96 19.93
CA GLY A 446 -3.42 -6.13 19.32
C GLY A 446 -2.68 -7.40 19.73
N LEU A 447 -3.25 -8.57 19.44
CA LEU A 447 -2.68 -9.87 19.80
C LEU A 447 -1.24 -10.05 19.29
N GLY A 448 -0.89 -9.41 18.17
CA GLY A 448 0.44 -9.51 17.58
C GLY A 448 1.56 -8.97 18.46
N PHE A 449 1.25 -8.12 19.46
CA PHE A 449 2.28 -7.61 20.36
C PHE A 449 2.84 -8.71 21.30
N PHE A 450 2.17 -9.86 21.41
CA PHE A 450 2.63 -11.02 22.18
C PHE A 450 3.47 -12.03 21.36
N TYR A 451 3.91 -11.69 20.14
CA TYR A 451 4.64 -12.62 19.26
C TYR A 451 5.89 -13.24 19.91
N LYS A 452 6.63 -12.50 20.75
CA LYS A 452 7.78 -13.02 21.52
C LYS A 452 7.40 -14.00 22.64
N ASN A 453 6.12 -14.12 22.96
CA ASN A 453 5.60 -14.99 24.02
C ASN A 453 5.04 -16.30 23.47
N PHE A 454 4.52 -16.30 22.24
CA PHE A 454 3.83 -17.46 21.68
C PHE A 454 4.73 -18.69 21.51
N GLU A 455 5.97 -18.52 21.05
CA GLU A 455 6.87 -19.67 20.89
C GLU A 455 7.23 -20.29 22.26
N PRO A 456 7.73 -19.55 23.26
CA PRO A 456 8.07 -20.15 24.56
C PRO A 456 6.87 -20.76 25.28
N LEU A 457 5.72 -20.08 25.30
CA LEU A 457 4.53 -20.55 26.01
C LEU A 457 3.89 -21.79 25.35
N SER A 458 3.99 -21.93 24.03
CA SER A 458 3.49 -23.11 23.31
C SER A 458 4.35 -24.37 23.48
N ARG A 459 5.49 -24.28 24.20
CA ARG A 459 6.31 -25.45 24.54
C ARG A 459 5.67 -26.33 25.62
N ALA A 460 4.80 -25.76 26.45
CA ALA A 460 4.14 -26.48 27.53
C ALA A 460 3.22 -27.58 26.95
N LYS A 461 3.54 -28.85 27.23
CA LYS A 461 2.74 -30.00 26.78
C LYS A 461 1.38 -30.03 27.48
N GLY A 462 0.35 -30.50 26.80
CA GLY A 462 -1.02 -30.54 27.32
C GLY A 462 -1.74 -29.18 27.34
N TRP A 463 -1.05 -28.09 26.97
CA TRP A 463 -1.60 -26.75 26.88
C TRP A 463 -1.97 -26.36 25.45
N GLN A 464 -3.15 -25.77 25.30
CA GLN A 464 -3.60 -25.12 24.09
C GLN A 464 -3.54 -23.59 24.27
N LEU A 465 -2.75 -22.91 23.44
CA LEU A 465 -2.60 -21.45 23.49
C LEU A 465 -3.61 -20.77 22.56
N TYR A 466 -4.27 -19.74 23.08
CA TYR A 466 -5.10 -18.78 22.36
C TYR A 466 -4.69 -17.35 22.71
N ALA A 467 -4.67 -16.47 21.71
CA ALA A 467 -4.60 -15.02 21.89
C ALA A 467 -5.71 -14.37 21.07
N LEU A 468 -6.41 -13.41 21.68
CA LEU A 468 -7.60 -12.80 21.10
C LEU A 468 -7.46 -11.30 21.00
N ASP A 469 -7.99 -10.73 19.92
CA ASP A 469 -8.33 -9.32 19.89
C ASP A 469 -9.70 -9.12 20.51
N LEU A 470 -9.84 -8.16 21.43
CA LEU A 470 -11.14 -7.82 22.02
C LEU A 470 -12.10 -7.24 20.97
N LEU A 471 -13.41 -7.40 21.16
CA LEU A 471 -14.42 -6.86 20.23
C LEU A 471 -14.18 -5.36 20.00
N GLY A 472 -14.30 -4.89 18.75
CA GLY A 472 -14.02 -3.50 18.39
C GLY A 472 -12.57 -3.04 18.54
N MET A 473 -11.63 -3.96 18.78
CA MET A 473 -10.20 -3.71 18.92
C MET A 473 -9.39 -4.68 18.06
N GLY A 474 -8.10 -4.38 17.88
CA GLY A 474 -7.24 -5.17 16.99
C GLY A 474 -7.87 -5.40 15.62
N ARG A 475 -7.81 -6.65 15.14
CA ARG A 475 -8.47 -7.13 13.92
C ARG A 475 -9.86 -7.73 14.16
N SER A 476 -10.34 -7.77 15.39
CA SER A 476 -11.72 -8.17 15.66
C SER A 476 -12.70 -7.24 14.94
N SER A 477 -13.93 -7.72 14.73
CA SER A 477 -14.94 -6.91 14.07
C SER A 477 -15.26 -5.66 14.88
N ARG A 478 -15.74 -4.62 14.18
CA ARG A 478 -15.98 -3.28 14.75
C ARG A 478 -17.45 -2.89 14.65
N PRO A 479 -18.35 -3.64 15.31
CA PRO A 479 -19.76 -3.28 15.33
C PRO A 479 -19.93 -1.93 16.04
N PRO A 480 -20.90 -1.10 15.64
CA PRO A 480 -21.19 0.14 16.33
C PRO A 480 -21.49 -0.10 17.81
N PHE A 481 -20.86 0.69 18.68
CA PHE A 481 -21.13 0.67 20.12
C PHE A 481 -22.16 1.74 20.47
N ARG A 482 -23.21 1.37 21.21
CA ARG A 482 -24.25 2.29 21.71
C ARG A 482 -24.69 1.82 23.09
N ILE A 483 -24.72 2.75 24.04
CA ILE A 483 -25.21 2.54 25.40
C ILE A 483 -26.71 2.85 25.45
N GLN A 484 -27.49 1.96 26.05
CA GLN A 484 -28.93 2.11 26.27
C GLN A 484 -29.29 2.46 27.72
N ALA A 485 -28.42 2.05 28.65
CA ALA A 485 -28.58 2.30 30.07
C ALA A 485 -28.67 3.79 30.41
N LYS A 486 -29.50 4.10 31.41
CA LYS A 486 -29.80 5.47 31.84
C LYS A 486 -29.03 5.88 33.10
N THR A 487 -28.78 4.94 34.00
CA THR A 487 -28.02 5.21 35.22
C THR A 487 -26.52 4.99 34.99
N ARG A 488 -25.67 5.72 35.72
CA ARG A 488 -24.22 5.63 35.56
C ARG A 488 -23.73 4.19 35.78
N GLU A 489 -24.25 3.53 36.80
CA GLU A 489 -23.85 2.17 37.19
C GLU A 489 -24.22 1.16 36.11
N GLU A 490 -25.44 1.24 35.57
CA GLU A 490 -25.87 0.38 34.46
C GLU A 490 -25.09 0.68 33.17
N GLN A 491 -24.73 1.94 32.91
CA GLN A 491 -23.92 2.30 31.74
C GLN A 491 -22.51 1.72 31.82
N ILE A 492 -21.90 1.73 33.01
CA ILE A 492 -20.60 1.08 33.24
C ILE A 492 -20.75 -0.43 33.03
N SER A 493 -21.79 -1.05 33.61
CA SER A 493 -22.05 -2.49 33.46
C SER A 493 -22.26 -2.88 32.00
N GLU A 494 -23.08 -2.16 31.25
CA GLU A 494 -23.35 -2.42 29.83
C GLU A 494 -22.07 -2.28 28.98
N ALA A 495 -21.20 -1.32 29.30
CA ALA A 495 -19.90 -1.17 28.64
C ALA A 495 -18.93 -2.33 28.96
N GLU A 496 -18.89 -2.80 30.21
CA GLU A 496 -18.11 -3.98 30.61
C GLU A 496 -18.63 -5.25 29.92
N ASP A 497 -19.95 -5.45 29.95
CA ASP A 497 -20.65 -6.60 29.37
C ASP A 497 -20.39 -6.75 27.87
N TRP A 498 -20.28 -5.63 27.15
CA TRP A 498 -20.00 -5.64 25.72
C TRP A 498 -18.71 -6.38 25.34
N PHE A 499 -17.67 -6.31 26.19
CA PHE A 499 -16.42 -7.07 26.01
C PHE A 499 -16.49 -8.45 26.63
N VAL A 500 -17.02 -8.54 27.86
CA VAL A 500 -17.02 -9.75 28.68
C VAL A 500 -17.90 -10.84 28.06
N ASP A 501 -19.04 -10.47 27.50
CA ASP A 501 -19.98 -11.41 26.88
C ASP A 501 -19.44 -11.91 25.54
N ALA A 502 -18.72 -11.07 24.81
CA ALA A 502 -18.04 -11.47 23.57
C ALA A 502 -16.97 -12.55 23.85
N LEU A 503 -16.24 -12.44 24.97
CA LEU A 503 -15.28 -13.46 25.40
C LEU A 503 -15.98 -14.77 25.81
N GLU A 504 -17.12 -14.69 26.49
CA GLU A 504 -17.90 -15.88 26.87
C GLU A 504 -18.47 -16.60 25.63
N GLU A 505 -19.02 -15.85 24.68
CA GLU A 505 -19.50 -16.40 23.42
C GLU A 505 -18.38 -17.11 22.64
N TRP A 506 -17.18 -16.51 22.61
CA TRP A 506 -16.01 -17.15 22.02
C TRP A 506 -15.64 -18.44 22.78
N ARG A 507 -15.57 -18.43 24.12
CA ARG A 507 -15.25 -19.61 24.93
C ARG A 507 -16.23 -20.75 24.64
N ALA A 508 -17.53 -20.44 24.60
CA ALA A 508 -18.58 -21.39 24.28
C ALA A 508 -18.44 -21.94 22.86
N ALA A 509 -18.14 -21.08 21.86
CA ALA A 509 -17.91 -21.50 20.48
C ALA A 509 -16.70 -22.46 20.34
N ARG A 510 -15.67 -22.29 21.17
CA ARG A 510 -14.50 -23.20 21.25
C ARG A 510 -14.74 -24.43 22.12
N LYS A 511 -15.89 -24.53 22.78
CA LYS A 511 -16.24 -25.62 23.71
C LYS A 511 -15.20 -25.79 24.83
N ILE A 512 -14.62 -24.69 25.29
CA ILE A 512 -13.62 -24.68 26.36
C ILE A 512 -14.34 -24.60 27.70
N ASP A 513 -14.36 -25.65 28.52
CA ASP A 513 -15.06 -25.60 29.81
C ASP A 513 -14.40 -24.62 30.79
N LYS A 514 -13.08 -24.78 31.01
CA LYS A 514 -12.24 -23.91 31.84
C LYS A 514 -10.98 -23.45 31.12
N MET A 515 -10.48 -22.28 31.49
CA MET A 515 -9.26 -21.69 30.95
C MET A 515 -8.43 -20.93 31.99
N THR A 516 -7.14 -20.79 31.74
CA THR A 516 -6.29 -19.79 32.38
C THR A 516 -6.38 -18.51 31.55
N LEU A 517 -6.85 -17.42 32.16
CA LEU A 517 -7.04 -16.16 31.47
C LEU A 517 -5.94 -15.17 31.85
N LEU A 518 -5.17 -14.74 30.86
CA LEU A 518 -4.18 -13.69 30.97
C LEU A 518 -4.71 -12.41 30.32
N GLY A 519 -4.84 -11.35 31.11
CA GLY A 519 -5.24 -10.03 30.61
C GLY A 519 -4.17 -8.98 30.85
N HIS A 520 -3.82 -8.22 29.79
CA HIS A 520 -2.94 -7.05 29.90
C HIS A 520 -3.73 -5.76 30.04
N SER A 521 -3.37 -4.89 30.99
CA SER A 521 -3.93 -3.54 31.10
C SER A 521 -5.46 -3.54 31.14
N MET A 522 -6.14 -2.91 30.18
CA MET A 522 -7.59 -2.99 30.02
C MET A 522 -8.10 -4.44 29.89
N GLY A 523 -7.38 -5.32 29.20
CA GLY A 523 -7.69 -6.74 29.15
C GLY A 523 -7.64 -7.39 30.53
N GLY A 524 -6.74 -6.95 31.41
CA GLY A 524 -6.70 -7.38 32.81
C GLY A 524 -7.95 -6.95 33.59
N TYR A 525 -8.43 -5.73 33.34
CA TYR A 525 -9.70 -5.27 33.91
C TYR A 525 -10.89 -6.12 33.44
N MET A 526 -10.98 -6.36 32.13
CA MET A 526 -12.02 -7.21 31.56
C MET A 526 -11.94 -8.66 32.07
N ALA A 527 -10.73 -9.17 32.32
CA ALA A 527 -10.54 -10.51 32.86
C ALA A 527 -11.06 -10.64 34.30
N VAL A 528 -10.92 -9.60 35.13
CA VAL A 528 -11.55 -9.55 36.47
C VAL A 528 -13.07 -9.48 36.36
N CYS A 529 -13.62 -8.65 35.47
CA CYS A 529 -15.06 -8.59 35.23
C CYS A 529 -15.62 -9.93 34.75
N TYR A 530 -14.92 -10.59 33.82
CA TYR A 530 -15.28 -11.92 33.32
C TYR A 530 -15.34 -12.96 34.44
N ALA A 531 -14.32 -13.01 35.30
CA ALA A 531 -14.28 -13.94 36.42
C ALA A 531 -15.44 -13.73 37.41
N LEU A 532 -15.85 -12.48 37.64
CA LEU A 532 -16.97 -12.16 38.54
C LEU A 532 -18.34 -12.47 37.91
N LYS A 533 -18.48 -12.30 36.58
CA LYS A 533 -19.75 -12.51 35.86
C LYS A 533 -19.99 -13.97 35.49
N TYR A 534 -18.95 -14.70 35.12
CA TYR A 534 -19.01 -16.08 34.62
C TYR A 534 -18.22 -17.02 35.53
N PRO A 535 -18.75 -17.37 36.71
CA PRO A 535 -18.03 -18.18 37.68
C PRO A 535 -17.85 -19.62 37.23
N GLY A 536 -16.80 -20.27 37.73
CA GLY A 536 -16.45 -21.64 37.40
C GLY A 536 -15.80 -21.83 36.03
N ARG A 537 -15.51 -20.75 35.28
CA ARG A 537 -14.89 -20.80 33.95
C ARG A 537 -13.37 -20.66 33.94
N LEU A 538 -12.77 -20.32 35.08
CA LEU A 538 -11.33 -20.07 35.16
C LEU A 538 -10.61 -21.08 36.06
N ASN A 539 -9.42 -21.49 35.63
CA ASN A 539 -8.48 -22.25 36.47
C ASN A 539 -7.58 -21.30 37.28
N LYS A 540 -7.17 -20.19 36.67
CA LYS A 540 -6.30 -19.16 37.22
C LYS A 540 -6.49 -17.85 36.44
N LEU A 541 -6.33 -16.73 37.12
CA LEU A 541 -6.36 -15.39 36.54
C LEU A 541 -4.98 -14.74 36.62
N ILE A 542 -4.43 -14.32 35.48
CA ILE A 542 -3.13 -13.66 35.39
C ILE A 542 -3.33 -12.24 34.86
N LEU A 543 -2.93 -11.25 35.66
CA LEU A 543 -3.18 -9.83 35.43
C LEU A 543 -1.85 -9.13 35.19
N ALA A 544 -1.54 -8.86 33.92
CA ALA A 544 -0.32 -8.16 33.52
C ALA A 544 -0.57 -6.65 33.44
N SER A 545 0.01 -5.89 34.37
CA SER A 545 -0.13 -4.44 34.51
C SER A 545 -1.59 -3.97 34.41
N PRO A 546 -2.51 -4.54 35.23
CA PRO A 546 -3.95 -4.28 35.07
C PRO A 546 -4.28 -2.81 35.38
N VAL A 547 -5.13 -2.23 34.53
CA VAL A 547 -5.69 -0.89 34.77
C VAL A 547 -6.82 -0.95 35.81
N GLY A 548 -7.09 0.17 36.48
CA GLY A 548 -8.33 0.32 37.25
C GLY A 548 -8.38 -0.42 38.59
N ILE A 549 -7.24 -0.89 39.11
CA ILE A 549 -7.19 -1.48 40.46
C ILE A 549 -7.45 -0.41 41.53
N PRO A 550 -6.62 0.63 41.68
CA PRO A 550 -6.78 1.59 42.77
C PRO A 550 -8.04 2.43 42.61
N GLU A 551 -8.57 2.91 43.73
CA GLU A 551 -9.66 3.86 43.74
C GLU A 551 -9.14 5.29 43.56
N ASP A 552 -9.79 6.05 42.69
CA ASP A 552 -9.64 7.50 42.61
C ASP A 552 -11.02 8.16 42.82
N PRO A 553 -11.19 8.96 43.89
CA PRO A 553 -12.47 9.62 44.18
C PRO A 553 -12.94 10.57 43.07
N SER A 554 -12.01 11.21 42.35
CA SER A 554 -12.33 12.12 41.25
C SER A 554 -12.80 11.35 40.01
N ALA A 555 -12.20 10.19 39.71
CA ALA A 555 -12.62 9.32 38.62
C ALA A 555 -14.02 8.71 38.85
N SER A 556 -14.32 8.32 40.09
CA SER A 556 -15.64 7.78 40.47
C SER A 556 -16.76 8.80 40.27
N GLN A 557 -16.44 10.11 40.37
CA GLN A 557 -17.39 11.22 40.27
C GLN A 557 -17.35 11.98 38.92
N ALA A 558 -16.38 11.69 38.05
CA ALA A 558 -16.21 12.37 36.75
C ALA A 558 -17.46 12.18 35.85
N GLU A 559 -17.86 13.18 35.06
CA GLU A 559 -19.04 13.09 34.19
C GLU A 559 -18.93 11.96 33.15
N MET A 560 -20.07 11.42 32.73
CA MET A 560 -20.15 10.38 31.69
C MET A 560 -20.33 11.04 30.30
N PRO A 561 -19.83 10.43 29.22
CA PRO A 561 -20.12 10.89 27.87
C PRO A 561 -21.64 10.85 27.60
N LYS A 562 -22.16 11.87 26.90
CA LYS A 562 -23.57 11.89 26.50
C LYS A 562 -23.83 10.80 25.44
N PRO A 563 -24.95 10.05 25.52
CA PRO A 563 -25.30 9.07 24.50
C PRO A 563 -25.53 9.76 23.14
N PRO A 564 -25.15 9.15 22.02
CA PRO A 564 -25.08 9.80 20.71
C PRO A 564 -26.42 10.15 20.03
N ASP A 565 -27.56 10.10 20.71
CA ASP A 565 -28.90 10.39 20.15
C ASP A 565 -29.67 11.48 20.95
N VAL A 566 -29.00 12.60 21.26
CA VAL A 566 -29.69 13.82 21.74
C VAL A 566 -29.18 15.02 20.95
N ASP A 567 -29.55 15.09 19.68
CA ASP A 567 -29.52 16.33 18.91
C ASP A 567 -30.69 17.19 19.41
N ASN A 568 -30.36 18.26 20.12
CA ASN A 568 -31.09 19.51 20.09
C ASN A 568 -30.01 20.58 20.23
N GLY A 569 -29.69 21.20 19.10
CA GLY A 569 -28.72 22.28 18.99
C GLY A 569 -28.96 23.35 20.05
N GLU A 570 -28.00 23.48 20.95
CA GLU A 570 -27.56 24.71 21.62
C GLU A 570 -26.42 24.31 22.57
N THR A 571 -25.18 24.58 22.17
CA THR A 571 -24.01 24.41 23.03
C THR A 571 -23.97 25.60 24.00
N GLU A 572 -24.76 25.56 25.07
CA GLU A 572 -24.69 26.57 26.13
C GLU A 572 -23.44 26.30 27.01
N ILE A 573 -22.45 27.17 26.90
CA ILE A 573 -21.22 27.16 27.70
C ILE A 573 -21.57 27.57 29.14
N ARG A 574 -21.58 26.62 30.07
CA ARG A 574 -21.57 26.93 31.51
C ARG A 574 -20.24 26.52 32.12
N LEU A 575 -19.37 27.51 32.32
CA LEU A 575 -18.19 27.40 33.18
C LEU A 575 -18.63 27.44 34.64
N ARG A 576 -18.37 26.38 35.42
CA ARG A 576 -18.33 26.48 36.89
C ARG A 576 -17.21 25.66 37.51
N GLU A 577 -16.62 26.31 38.50
CA GLU A 577 -15.45 25.94 39.29
C GLU A 577 -15.70 24.73 40.20
N ARG A 578 -14.63 23.96 40.48
CA ARG A 578 -14.60 23.12 41.69
C ARG A 578 -13.21 23.07 42.33
N ALA A 579 -13.24 23.50 43.60
CA ALA A 579 -12.71 22.87 44.80
C ALA A 579 -11.24 22.41 44.85
N ASP A 580 -10.57 22.95 45.85
CA ASP A 580 -9.17 22.80 46.21
C ASP A 580 -8.74 21.36 46.51
N GLY A 581 -7.61 20.97 45.90
CA GLY A 581 -6.80 19.80 46.22
C GLY A 581 -5.44 19.90 45.50
N LYS A 582 -4.34 19.80 46.26
CA LYS A 582 -2.94 20.06 45.84
C LYS A 582 -2.48 19.32 44.56
N PRO A 583 -1.47 19.85 43.83
CA PRO A 583 -1.38 19.73 42.38
C PRO A 583 -0.75 18.43 41.93
N ARG A 584 -1.47 17.67 41.10
CA ARG A 584 -0.85 16.74 40.15
C ARG A 584 -0.74 17.47 38.81
N ARG A 585 0.28 17.15 37.98
CA ARG A 585 0.41 17.75 36.65
C ARG A 585 -0.95 17.67 35.96
N PRO A 586 -1.66 18.79 35.75
CA PRO A 586 -3.01 18.74 35.24
C PRO A 586 -2.89 18.16 33.82
N LEU A 587 -3.61 17.07 33.55
CA LEU A 587 -3.85 16.66 32.18
C LEU A 587 -4.30 17.92 31.43
N PRO A 588 -3.71 18.22 30.26
CA PRO A 588 -4.09 19.42 29.53
C PRO A 588 -5.61 19.45 29.38
N LYS A 589 -6.26 20.58 29.71
CA LYS A 589 -7.73 20.67 29.73
C LYS A 589 -8.39 20.21 28.42
N TRP A 590 -7.69 20.41 27.30
CA TRP A 590 -8.10 19.92 25.99
C TRP A 590 -8.13 18.38 25.88
N PHE A 591 -7.21 17.66 26.53
CA PHE A 591 -7.18 16.19 26.53
C PHE A 591 -8.35 15.59 27.32
N ALA A 592 -8.64 16.15 28.50
CA ALA A 592 -9.81 15.73 29.30
C ALA A 592 -11.12 16.02 28.53
N TYR A 593 -11.24 17.20 27.93
CA TYR A 593 -12.38 17.56 27.09
C TYR A 593 -12.61 16.58 25.91
N LEU A 594 -11.55 16.23 25.18
CA LEU A 594 -11.66 15.27 24.07
C LEU A 594 -12.06 13.87 24.55
N TRP A 595 -11.53 13.44 25.70
CA TRP A 595 -11.88 12.16 26.30
C TRP A 595 -13.37 12.10 26.70
N ASP A 596 -13.87 13.16 27.34
CA ASP A 596 -15.27 13.27 27.75
C ASP A 596 -16.23 13.43 26.54
N ALA A 597 -15.75 14.04 25.45
CA ALA A 597 -16.44 14.10 24.16
C ALA A 597 -16.37 12.79 23.35
N ASN A 598 -15.80 11.72 23.90
CA ASN A 598 -15.62 10.42 23.23
C ASN A 598 -14.74 10.48 21.96
N ILE A 599 -13.83 11.47 21.90
CA ILE A 599 -12.85 11.63 20.84
C ILE A 599 -11.56 10.93 21.26
N SER A 600 -11.41 9.69 20.79
CA SER A 600 -10.21 8.86 21.02
C SER A 600 -8.93 9.47 20.41
N PRO A 601 -7.74 9.23 20.99
CA PRO A 601 -6.45 9.53 20.34
C PRO A 601 -6.35 8.98 18.90
N PHE A 602 -6.97 7.84 18.61
CA PHE A 602 -7.01 7.26 17.26
C PHE A 602 -7.90 8.06 16.29
N SER A 603 -8.84 8.86 16.80
CA SER A 603 -9.60 9.81 15.97
C SER A 603 -8.67 10.84 15.32
N PHE A 604 -7.60 11.27 15.99
CA PHE A 604 -6.61 12.16 15.39
C PHE A 604 -5.81 11.47 14.29
N VAL A 605 -5.46 10.20 14.48
CA VAL A 605 -4.78 9.40 13.44
C VAL A 605 -5.67 9.27 12.20
N ARG A 606 -6.99 9.10 12.38
CA ARG A 606 -7.95 9.02 11.28
C ARG A 606 -8.21 10.38 10.61
N LEU A 607 -8.32 11.45 11.40
CA LEU A 607 -8.64 12.79 10.92
C LEU A 607 -7.45 13.47 10.22
N SER A 608 -6.21 13.07 10.56
CA SER A 608 -4.98 13.61 9.98
C SER A 608 -4.70 13.15 8.55
N GLY A 609 -5.52 12.24 7.99
CA GLY A 609 -5.45 11.84 6.59
C GLY A 609 -4.04 11.39 6.17
N PRO A 610 -3.45 11.95 5.10
CA PRO A 610 -2.09 11.61 4.63
C PRO A 610 -0.96 11.83 5.65
N LEU A 611 -1.18 12.64 6.70
CA LEU A 611 -0.18 12.93 7.74
C LEU A 611 -0.25 11.95 8.93
N GLY A 612 -1.27 11.09 8.99
CA GLY A 612 -1.47 10.09 10.04
C GLY A 612 -0.25 9.19 10.33
N PRO A 613 0.48 8.69 9.32
CA PRO A 613 1.66 7.85 9.55
C PRO A 613 2.76 8.56 10.36
N ARG A 614 2.96 9.88 10.14
CA ARG A 614 3.98 10.66 10.84
C ARG A 614 3.68 10.79 12.34
N LEU A 615 2.42 10.93 12.73
CA LEU A 615 2.03 10.99 14.15
C LEU A 615 2.31 9.67 14.88
N VAL A 616 1.98 8.54 14.25
CA VAL A 616 2.21 7.22 14.84
C VAL A 616 3.70 6.84 14.81
N SER A 617 4.45 7.31 13.80
CA SER A 617 5.90 7.09 13.69
C SER A 617 6.69 7.62 14.88
N GLY A 618 6.31 8.77 15.45
CA GLY A 618 6.99 9.33 16.63
C GLY A 618 6.82 8.49 17.89
N TRP A 619 5.62 7.95 18.13
CA TRP A 619 5.36 7.07 19.29
C TRP A 619 6.02 5.70 19.11
N THR A 620 5.78 5.04 17.97
CA THR A 620 6.29 3.70 17.66
C THR A 620 7.82 3.64 17.61
N SER A 621 8.49 4.63 16.98
CA SER A 621 9.96 4.68 16.94
C SER A 621 10.57 4.72 18.34
N ARG A 622 9.95 5.47 19.27
CA ARG A 622 10.37 5.49 20.68
C ARG A 622 10.00 4.20 21.41
N ARG A 623 8.82 3.61 21.14
CA ARG A 623 8.32 2.43 21.85
C ARG A 623 9.08 1.17 21.48
N PHE A 624 9.39 1.00 20.20
CA PHE A 624 10.01 -0.20 19.64
C PHE A 624 11.51 -0.06 19.40
N SER A 625 12.14 1.01 19.89
CA SER A 625 13.58 1.29 19.70
C SER A 625 14.52 0.22 20.26
N HIS A 626 14.05 -0.59 21.22
CA HIS A 626 14.81 -1.68 21.83
C HIS A 626 14.75 -2.99 21.02
N LEU A 627 13.92 -3.06 19.98
CA LEU A 627 13.75 -4.24 19.14
C LEU A 627 14.68 -4.18 17.91
N PRO A 628 14.98 -5.33 17.28
CA PRO A 628 15.59 -5.37 15.96
C PRO A 628 14.82 -4.51 14.94
N GLU A 629 15.52 -3.89 13.99
CA GLU A 629 14.95 -2.86 13.10
C GLU A 629 13.78 -3.38 12.25
N ASP A 630 13.88 -4.61 11.76
CA ASP A 630 12.87 -5.30 10.98
C ASP A 630 11.61 -5.64 11.80
N GLU A 631 11.79 -6.13 13.03
CA GLU A 631 10.71 -6.37 13.97
C GLU A 631 10.02 -5.06 14.41
N ALA A 632 10.81 -4.03 14.71
CA ALA A 632 10.32 -2.71 15.09
C ALA A 632 9.48 -2.09 13.96
N ARG A 633 9.94 -2.23 12.71
CA ARG A 633 9.21 -1.78 11.52
C ARG A 633 7.91 -2.56 11.33
N ALA A 634 7.92 -3.88 11.48
CA ALA A 634 6.71 -4.67 11.36
C ALA A 634 5.67 -4.36 12.44
N LEU A 635 6.11 -4.14 13.69
CA LEU A 635 5.22 -3.71 14.77
C LEU A 635 4.70 -2.28 14.57
N HIS A 636 5.52 -1.39 14.01
CA HIS A 636 5.08 -0.06 13.60
C HIS A 636 3.95 -0.15 12.57
N ASP A 637 4.15 -0.92 11.50
CA ASP A 637 3.16 -1.15 10.44
C ASP A 637 1.87 -1.74 11.03
N TYR A 638 2.00 -2.74 11.91
CA TYR A 638 0.88 -3.37 12.58
C TYR A 638 0.11 -2.37 13.45
N ALA A 639 0.78 -1.68 14.38
CA ALA A 639 0.14 -0.70 15.25
C ALA A 639 -0.60 0.38 14.46
N TYR A 640 0.05 0.96 13.44
CA TYR A 640 -0.59 1.96 12.57
C TYR A 640 -1.81 1.40 11.85
N SER A 641 -1.69 0.18 11.29
CA SER A 641 -2.79 -0.47 10.57
C SER A 641 -4.02 -0.75 11.45
N LEU A 642 -3.84 -0.91 12.77
CA LEU A 642 -4.93 -1.04 13.72
C LEU A 642 -5.54 0.32 14.09
N PHE A 643 -4.70 1.32 14.36
CA PHE A 643 -5.14 2.65 14.83
C PHE A 643 -5.94 3.44 13.79
N ARG A 644 -5.75 3.14 12.50
CA ARG A 644 -6.52 3.73 11.41
C ARG A 644 -7.93 3.13 11.23
N LEU A 645 -8.23 2.00 11.85
CA LEU A 645 -9.53 1.34 11.67
C LEU A 645 -10.67 2.15 12.31
N PRO A 646 -11.92 1.98 11.82
CA PRO A 646 -13.09 2.67 12.38
C PRO A 646 -13.21 2.48 13.90
N GLY A 647 -13.66 3.52 14.59
CA GLY A 647 -13.94 3.43 16.02
C GLY A 647 -15.07 2.45 16.33
N SER A 648 -14.96 1.75 17.46
CA SER A 648 -15.97 0.81 17.94
C SER A 648 -15.79 0.60 19.45
N GLY A 649 -14.98 -0.37 19.87
CA GLY A 649 -14.75 -0.67 21.30
C GLY A 649 -14.10 0.48 22.06
N GLU A 650 -13.37 1.37 21.36
CA GLU A 650 -12.83 2.58 21.98
C GLU A 650 -13.90 3.52 22.54
N TYR A 651 -15.14 3.49 22.02
CA TYR A 651 -16.24 4.30 22.53
C TYR A 651 -16.80 3.79 23.86
N ALA A 652 -16.61 2.49 24.15
CA ALA A 652 -16.95 1.91 25.45
C ALA A 652 -15.96 2.36 26.54
N LEU A 653 -14.73 2.70 26.18
CA LEU A 653 -13.69 3.06 27.16
C LEU A 653 -14.03 4.30 27.97
N ALA A 654 -14.66 5.30 27.36
CA ALA A 654 -15.03 6.50 28.07
C ALA A 654 -16.08 6.22 29.18
N TYR A 655 -16.81 5.10 29.10
CA TYR A 655 -17.72 4.59 30.13
C TYR A 655 -17.03 3.72 31.18
N ILE A 656 -15.85 3.18 30.89
CA ILE A 656 -15.11 2.28 31.79
C ILE A 656 -14.02 3.05 32.56
N LEU A 657 -13.32 3.96 31.88
CA LEU A 657 -12.17 4.72 32.38
C LEU A 657 -12.44 6.22 32.31
N ALA A 658 -12.17 6.91 33.42
CA ALA A 658 -12.03 8.36 33.46
C ALA A 658 -10.67 8.79 32.86
N PRO A 659 -10.50 10.07 32.46
CA PRO A 659 -9.22 10.59 31.99
C PRO A 659 -8.06 10.25 32.93
N GLY A 660 -6.94 9.77 32.37
CA GLY A 660 -5.81 9.28 33.16
C GLY A 660 -5.85 7.79 33.51
N ALA A 661 -6.75 7.01 32.90
CA ALA A 661 -6.85 5.56 33.03
C ALA A 661 -7.28 5.06 34.42
N PHE A 662 -8.00 5.88 35.18
CA PHE A 662 -8.66 5.44 36.41
C PHE A 662 -10.03 4.85 36.09
N ALA A 663 -10.35 3.69 36.67
CA ALA A 663 -11.65 3.07 36.43
C ALA A 663 -12.78 3.82 37.12
N ARG A 664 -13.90 3.97 36.40
CA ARG A 664 -15.15 4.52 36.95
C ARG A 664 -15.82 3.57 37.94
N SER A 665 -15.61 2.26 37.75
CA SER A 665 -15.85 1.21 38.74
C SER A 665 -14.53 0.54 39.14
N PRO A 666 -13.85 1.04 40.19
CA PRO A 666 -12.54 0.53 40.61
C PRO A 666 -12.60 -0.94 41.05
N LEU A 667 -11.67 -1.75 40.56
CA LEU A 667 -11.63 -3.18 40.87
C LEU A 667 -11.37 -3.45 42.35
N ILE A 668 -10.63 -2.59 43.07
CA ILE A 668 -10.38 -2.76 44.51
C ILE A 668 -11.66 -2.87 45.36
N ARG A 669 -12.81 -2.40 44.83
CA ARG A 669 -14.12 -2.52 45.48
C ARG A 669 -14.74 -3.91 45.33
N ARG A 670 -14.37 -4.69 44.32
CA ARG A 670 -14.99 -5.99 43.98
C ARG A 670 -14.02 -7.18 43.85
N ILE A 671 -12.71 -6.93 43.78
CA ILE A 671 -11.70 -7.95 43.47
C ILE A 671 -11.58 -9.06 44.52
N HIS A 672 -11.96 -8.78 45.77
CA HIS A 672 -11.98 -9.75 46.86
C HIS A 672 -13.11 -10.78 46.73
N GLY A 673 -14.09 -10.54 45.86
CA GLY A 673 -15.14 -11.49 45.53
C GLY A 673 -14.71 -12.56 44.53
N LEU A 674 -13.51 -12.49 43.94
CA LEU A 674 -13.07 -13.44 42.90
C LEU A 674 -13.11 -14.90 43.39
N GLY A 675 -13.79 -15.76 42.63
CA GLY A 675 -13.94 -17.18 42.94
C GLY A 675 -14.83 -17.44 44.16
N ARG A 676 -15.77 -16.53 44.47
CA ARG A 676 -16.70 -16.62 45.61
C ARG A 676 -18.17 -16.58 45.19
N GLN A 677 -18.43 -16.70 43.89
CA GLN A 677 -19.76 -16.69 43.30
C GLN A 677 -20.45 -18.04 43.51
N THR A 678 -21.76 -18.08 43.29
CA THR A 678 -22.52 -19.33 43.16
C THR A 678 -22.39 -19.88 41.74
N LEU A 679 -21.99 -21.14 41.62
CA LEU A 679 -21.88 -21.87 40.35
C LEU A 679 -23.26 -22.24 39.80
N ALA A 680 -23.32 -22.62 38.53
CA ALA A 680 -24.56 -23.01 37.87
C ALA A 680 -25.26 -24.23 38.51
N ASN A 681 -24.53 -25.07 39.23
CA ASN A 681 -25.06 -26.22 39.98
C ASN A 681 -25.52 -25.85 41.41
N GLY A 682 -25.47 -24.57 41.80
CA GLY A 682 -25.85 -24.09 43.12
C GLY A 682 -24.74 -24.14 44.18
N GLU A 683 -23.61 -24.78 43.88
CA GLU A 683 -22.48 -24.87 44.80
C GLU A 683 -21.67 -23.57 44.84
N PRO A 684 -21.03 -23.22 45.97
CA PRO A 684 -20.12 -22.09 46.03
C PRO A 684 -18.83 -22.39 45.26
N GLU A 685 -18.31 -21.38 44.55
CA GLU A 685 -16.98 -21.45 43.97
C GLU A 685 -15.91 -21.41 45.07
N LYS A 686 -14.91 -22.28 44.96
CA LYS A 686 -13.92 -22.55 46.01
C LYS A 686 -12.64 -21.75 45.79
N GLY A 687 -12.78 -20.45 45.55
CA GLY A 687 -11.67 -19.53 45.34
C GLY A 687 -11.02 -19.64 43.95
N LEU A 688 -10.35 -18.55 43.55
CA LEU A 688 -9.65 -18.44 42.28
C LEU A 688 -8.21 -17.99 42.54
N PRO A 689 -7.18 -18.70 42.03
CA PRO A 689 -5.81 -18.21 42.04
C PRO A 689 -5.64 -16.97 41.16
N VAL A 690 -5.04 -15.91 41.70
CA VAL A 690 -4.81 -14.62 41.01
C VAL A 690 -3.33 -14.22 41.08
N VAL A 691 -2.77 -13.84 39.93
CA VAL A 691 -1.39 -13.36 39.80
C VAL A 691 -1.41 -11.94 39.26
N PHE A 692 -0.88 -10.99 40.02
CA PHE A 692 -0.65 -9.62 39.55
C PHE A 692 0.80 -9.48 39.12
N MET A 693 1.05 -9.02 37.90
CA MET A 693 2.39 -8.79 37.37
C MET A 693 2.55 -7.31 37.03
N TYR A 694 3.62 -6.67 37.48
CA TYR A 694 3.93 -5.26 37.18
C TYR A 694 5.35 -5.15 36.63
N GLY A 695 5.60 -4.17 35.76
CA GLY A 695 6.97 -3.83 35.37
C GLY A 695 7.70 -3.06 36.49
N GLN A 696 9.03 -3.17 36.54
CA GLN A 696 9.86 -2.37 37.44
C GLN A 696 9.72 -0.85 37.19
N HIS A 697 9.46 -0.45 35.94
CA HIS A 697 9.25 0.93 35.51
C HIS A 697 7.81 1.16 35.02
N ASP A 698 6.87 0.42 35.60
CA ASP A 698 5.47 0.51 35.23
C ASP A 698 4.85 1.82 35.72
N TRP A 699 4.08 2.45 34.83
CA TRP A 699 3.27 3.61 35.18
C TRP A 699 1.97 3.23 35.92
N MET A 700 1.62 1.94 35.97
CA MET A 700 0.58 1.41 36.84
C MET A 700 1.12 1.16 38.25
N ASP A 701 0.33 1.49 39.26
CA ASP A 701 0.76 1.41 40.67
C ASP A 701 0.74 -0.04 41.20
N VAL A 702 1.93 -0.59 41.45
CA VAL A 702 2.13 -1.91 42.08
C VAL A 702 1.48 -2.01 43.46
N ASN A 703 1.35 -0.91 44.20
CA ASN A 703 0.68 -0.90 45.49
C ASN A 703 -0.81 -1.21 45.36
N GLY A 704 -1.42 -0.93 44.21
CA GLY A 704 -2.77 -1.37 43.88
C GLY A 704 -2.88 -2.90 43.91
N GLY A 705 -1.94 -3.59 43.28
CA GLY A 705 -1.87 -5.06 43.30
C GLY A 705 -1.63 -5.64 44.69
N LEU A 706 -0.76 -5.01 45.48
CA LEU A 706 -0.52 -5.39 46.88
C LEU A 706 -1.79 -5.20 47.73
N ALA A 707 -2.50 -4.08 47.57
CA ALA A 707 -3.76 -3.83 48.27
C ALA A 707 -4.87 -4.83 47.84
N ALA A 708 -4.93 -5.16 46.54
CA ALA A 708 -5.85 -6.17 46.03
C ALA A 708 -5.56 -7.55 46.63
N LYS A 709 -4.29 -7.96 46.67
CA LYS A 709 -3.84 -9.20 47.33
C LYS A 709 -4.31 -9.24 48.77
N THR A 710 -4.05 -8.19 49.55
CA THR A 710 -4.48 -8.10 50.97
C THR A 710 -5.99 -8.27 51.13
N LYS A 711 -6.80 -7.66 50.24
CA LYS A 711 -8.26 -7.82 50.30
C LYS A 711 -8.73 -9.23 49.92
N ILE A 712 -8.10 -9.87 48.94
CA ILE A 712 -8.40 -11.25 48.55
C ILE A 712 -8.08 -12.20 49.72
N ASP A 713 -6.89 -12.06 50.32
CA ASP A 713 -6.46 -12.89 51.44
C ASP A 713 -7.37 -12.69 52.65
N ALA A 714 -7.68 -11.44 53.02
CA ALA A 714 -8.58 -11.16 54.14
C ALA A 714 -9.99 -11.73 53.94
N MET A 715 -10.52 -11.69 52.71
CA MET A 715 -11.83 -12.27 52.40
C MET A 715 -11.78 -13.80 52.46
N ARG A 716 -10.72 -14.43 51.93
CA ARG A 716 -10.52 -15.87 52.04
C ARG A 716 -10.45 -16.30 53.50
N ASP A 717 -9.59 -15.67 54.30
CA ASP A 717 -9.38 -16.06 55.69
C ASP A 717 -10.67 -15.91 56.51
N LYS A 718 -11.45 -14.84 56.27
CA LYS A 718 -12.78 -14.65 56.87
C LYS A 718 -13.78 -15.76 56.50
N LEU A 719 -13.78 -16.23 55.25
CA LEU A 719 -14.69 -17.28 54.79
C LEU A 719 -14.26 -18.68 55.27
N LEU A 720 -12.96 -18.89 55.46
CA LEU A 720 -12.36 -20.16 55.87
C LEU A 720 -12.26 -20.33 57.39
N GLU A 721 -12.29 -19.26 58.18
CA GLU A 721 -12.27 -19.30 59.65
C GLU A 721 -13.30 -20.27 60.27
N PRO A 722 -14.59 -20.28 59.85
CA PRO A 722 -15.58 -21.22 60.39
C PRO A 722 -15.51 -22.63 59.79
N GLN A 723 -14.64 -22.88 58.81
CA GLN A 723 -14.66 -24.12 58.00
C GLN A 723 -13.77 -25.22 58.58
N SER A 724 -14.14 -26.48 58.31
CA SER A 724 -13.34 -27.66 58.67
C SER A 724 -11.98 -27.65 57.99
N ALA A 725 -11.03 -28.45 58.49
CA ALA A 725 -9.71 -28.57 57.87
C ALA A 725 -9.79 -29.10 56.42
N ALA A 726 -10.77 -29.97 56.13
CA ALA A 726 -10.99 -30.50 54.79
C ALA A 726 -11.53 -29.42 53.83
N GLU A 727 -12.51 -28.62 54.27
CA GLU A 727 -13.05 -27.51 53.49
C GLU A 727 -12.00 -26.42 53.24
N ARG A 728 -11.13 -26.16 54.23
CA ARG A 728 -9.98 -25.25 54.06
C ARG A 728 -8.96 -25.75 53.06
N ALA A 729 -8.72 -27.07 53.01
CA ALA A 729 -7.80 -27.67 52.06
C ALA A 729 -8.34 -27.70 50.62
N ASP A 730 -9.66 -27.63 50.46
CA ASP A 730 -10.33 -27.62 49.16
C ASP A 730 -10.47 -26.20 48.55
N ASP A 731 -10.14 -25.16 49.33
CA ASP A 731 -10.09 -23.79 48.84
C ASP A 731 -8.86 -23.54 47.96
N ARG A 732 -9.09 -22.97 46.78
CA ARG A 732 -8.07 -22.63 45.77
C ARG A 732 -7.78 -21.13 45.74
N GLY A 733 -8.38 -20.33 46.61
CA GLY A 733 -8.23 -18.89 46.65
C GLY A 733 -6.80 -18.49 47.04
N SER A 734 -6.12 -17.77 46.16
CA SER A 734 -4.79 -17.24 46.44
C SER A 734 -4.52 -15.99 45.61
N ALA A 735 -3.68 -15.10 46.12
CA ALA A 735 -3.23 -13.94 45.38
C ALA A 735 -1.71 -13.76 45.53
N LYS A 736 -1.04 -13.39 44.44
CA LYS A 736 0.39 -13.06 44.46
C LYS A 736 0.71 -11.87 43.57
N VAL A 737 1.77 -11.14 43.93
CA VAL A 737 2.25 -9.97 43.18
C VAL A 737 3.69 -10.23 42.75
N VAL A 738 3.98 -10.03 41.48
CA VAL A 738 5.28 -10.25 40.85
C VAL A 738 5.71 -8.97 40.15
N VAL A 739 6.98 -8.60 40.27
CA VAL A 739 7.57 -7.47 39.54
C VAL A 739 8.56 -8.02 38.51
N ILE A 740 8.36 -7.67 37.24
CA ILE A 740 9.21 -8.05 36.12
C ILE A 740 10.32 -7.00 35.99
N PRO A 741 11.60 -7.38 36.12
CA PRO A 741 12.74 -6.47 36.03
C PRO A 741 12.88 -5.90 34.61
N GLU A 742 13.43 -4.69 34.50
CA GLU A 742 13.71 -4.01 33.23
C GLU A 742 12.48 -3.89 32.30
N ALA A 743 11.28 -3.94 32.87
CA ALA A 743 10.02 -3.87 32.13
C ALA A 743 9.19 -2.64 32.53
N GLY A 744 8.49 -2.07 31.55
CA GLY A 744 7.46 -1.06 31.76
C GLY A 744 6.07 -1.67 31.66
N HIS A 745 5.15 -0.92 31.04
CA HIS A 745 3.74 -1.31 30.95
C HIS A 745 3.46 -2.54 30.07
N HIS A 746 4.24 -2.80 29.01
CA HIS A 746 4.06 -4.02 28.21
C HIS A 746 5.16 -5.02 28.58
N LEU A 747 5.04 -5.61 29.77
CA LEU A 747 6.04 -6.52 30.34
C LEU A 747 6.45 -7.64 29.37
N TYR A 748 5.47 -8.14 28.62
CA TYR A 748 5.61 -9.20 27.62
C TYR A 748 6.44 -8.80 26.39
N LEU A 749 6.64 -7.51 26.14
CA LEU A 749 7.44 -6.98 25.05
C LEU A 749 8.75 -6.33 25.54
N ASP A 750 8.72 -5.65 26.69
CA ASP A 750 9.89 -4.98 27.28
C ASP A 750 10.92 -5.99 27.82
N ASN A 751 10.46 -7.03 28.52
CA ASN A 751 11.31 -8.14 28.99
C ASN A 751 10.58 -9.49 28.80
N PRO A 752 10.46 -9.96 27.55
CA PRO A 752 9.76 -11.21 27.24
C PRO A 752 10.38 -12.42 27.94
N GLY A 753 11.70 -12.40 28.20
CA GLY A 753 12.41 -13.50 28.84
C GLY A 753 11.88 -13.80 30.25
N GLU A 754 11.95 -12.81 31.14
CA GLU A 754 11.48 -13.00 32.53
C GLU A 754 9.96 -13.11 32.60
N PHE A 755 9.23 -12.35 31.77
CA PHE A 755 7.77 -12.46 31.69
C PHE A 755 7.33 -13.90 31.32
N ASN A 756 7.93 -14.48 30.29
CA ASN A 756 7.60 -15.86 29.87
C ASN A 756 7.99 -16.89 30.92
N LYS A 757 9.13 -16.70 31.62
CA LYS A 757 9.57 -17.59 32.69
C LYS A 757 8.52 -17.67 33.82
N VAL A 758 8.07 -16.52 34.31
CA VAL A 758 7.02 -16.47 35.34
C VAL A 758 5.73 -17.12 34.85
N LEU A 759 5.32 -16.88 33.60
CA LEU A 759 4.13 -17.54 33.05
C LEU A 759 4.27 -19.06 32.98
N ILE A 760 5.41 -19.57 32.53
CA ILE A 760 5.66 -21.02 32.46
C ILE A 760 5.56 -21.64 33.86
N GLU A 761 6.11 -20.99 34.89
CA GLU A 761 5.96 -21.42 36.28
C GLU A 761 4.48 -21.48 36.71
N GLU A 762 3.63 -20.54 36.26
CA GLU A 762 2.19 -20.59 36.53
C GLU A 762 1.46 -21.72 35.81
N LEU A 763 1.86 -22.03 34.58
CA LEU A 763 1.28 -23.13 33.80
C LEU A 763 1.64 -24.47 34.44
N ASP A 764 2.90 -24.65 34.83
CA ASP A 764 3.38 -25.85 35.51
C ASP A 764 2.68 -26.07 36.85
N ASP A 765 2.43 -25.01 37.61
CA ASP A 765 1.67 -25.05 38.85
C ASP A 765 0.24 -25.60 38.65
N ILE A 766 -0.45 -25.17 37.59
CA ILE A 766 -1.79 -25.67 37.25
C ILE A 766 -1.73 -27.13 36.83
N SER A 767 -0.77 -27.50 35.99
CA SER A 767 -0.60 -28.89 35.54
C SER A 767 -0.33 -29.84 36.71
N ARG A 768 0.47 -29.44 37.71
CA ARG A 768 0.69 -30.25 38.92
C ARG A 768 -0.59 -30.45 39.75
N ASN A 769 -1.41 -29.41 39.84
CA ASN A 769 -2.66 -29.43 40.61
C ASN A 769 -3.83 -30.11 39.88
N ALA A 770 -3.68 -30.47 38.59
CA ALA A 770 -4.69 -31.18 37.81
C ALA A 770 -4.53 -32.72 37.83
N VAL A 771 -3.38 -33.23 38.29
CA VAL A 771 -3.07 -34.67 38.40
C VAL A 771 -3.55 -35.27 39.74
N HIS A 772 -3.96 -34.40 40.68
CA HIS A 772 -4.61 -34.74 41.95
C HIS A 772 -6.09 -34.37 41.89
#